data_AF-A0A227P2R7-F1
#
_entry.id   AF-A0A227P2R7-F1
#
_cell.length_a   1.000
_cell.length_b   1.000
_cell.length_c   1.000
_cell.angle_alpha   90.00
_cell.angle_beta   90.00
_cell.angle_gamma   90.00
#
_symmetry.space_group_name_H-M   'P 1'
#
loop_
_entity.id
_entity.type
_entity.pdbx_description
1 polymer ?
#
loop_
_entity_poly.entity_id
_entity_poly.type
_entity_poly.pdbx_seq_one_letter_code
_entity_poly.pdbx_strand_id
1 'polypeptide(L)'
;MSKILKRKCLQFAVYFLLLILPSQLLFSQEKYTVLLPEIDKGIPVESDQNLRIAADKTGNETAKSFFKFNFNYLPVHAQAGLLHLKLYVIPNSVVSEHSVQTVTVLKGHNNWTGNETNLNDANLDWAKIKNNKEGPIGVAEVIKNSEFIAMKLKIPDSSKFFPFFLPDGILSLAARSPEKRQGTKFFSSATAEASLNFLRKPKLLVTYTIDPYPFRTDWAQPFANSQHNSFLGWQSKSYTTTAQVRKLPNTRNEYIQEAGILIYKNQPVIFTQATTGSSTVFYVRQLNAKGAVLWSAGVDAAPKCSPLIDEQGRLYYISTDNKLTLLDMNNKGTVLFSKSLSELSNRQIGKVNNTVTLGYDGTLYIPSDKGIFAVSAFPQLKIRWKYEQKENEINGPVSLSTDESKAFFINVDQKNERSQLIVLDNLDGSLIAASDYRLGSYANDHNYYIPAPVVQDNSRVFVLNGFDSGNKLFVFDINDKKEIKTQNIAADKGISQPVIDSSSNVYFVYNNKIAKYDALQNAAIVFDGSATLDNASILITDASSNIYAIDTYNQTQKKVTGIRNNSADPDYFANSFVVDINTDAVGNPRKKLALAPDGTLYTATATHVLSITPVTVAAETTTINLDNLSTNTVYRASKTIIVEGIDIEASINTILNSGGSISFKSGLRVIKGAQLTCKTGF
;
A
#
# COMPACT_ATOMS: atom_id res chain seq x y z
N MET A 1 50.67 -28.24 -19.71
CA MET A 1 50.27 -28.10 -18.28
C MET A 1 49.75 -26.70 -17.88
N SER A 2 49.87 -25.64 -18.71
CA SER A 2 49.41 -24.28 -18.31
C SER A 2 48.04 -23.80 -18.84
N LYS A 3 47.32 -24.60 -19.64
CA LYS A 3 45.95 -24.26 -20.08
C LYS A 3 44.82 -24.84 -19.20
N ILE A 4 45.10 -25.91 -18.44
CA ILE A 4 44.12 -26.54 -17.53
C ILE A 4 44.04 -25.79 -16.18
N LEU A 5 45.14 -25.17 -15.73
CA LEU A 5 45.16 -24.38 -14.49
C LEU A 5 44.40 -23.04 -14.63
N LYS A 6 44.45 -22.41 -15.82
CA LYS A 6 43.73 -21.16 -16.09
C LYS A 6 42.21 -21.34 -16.18
N ARG A 7 41.71 -22.50 -16.62
CA ARG A 7 40.26 -22.79 -16.62
C ARG A 7 39.70 -23.05 -15.22
N LYS A 8 40.47 -23.69 -14.33
CA LYS A 8 40.06 -23.89 -12.92
C LYS A 8 40.12 -22.61 -12.08
N CYS A 9 41.08 -21.72 -12.31
CA CYS A 9 41.09 -20.40 -11.65
C CYS A 9 39.96 -19.47 -12.11
N LEU A 10 39.55 -19.55 -13.39
CA LEU A 10 38.40 -18.77 -13.89
C LEU A 10 37.06 -19.33 -13.38
N GLN A 11 36.92 -20.65 -13.22
CA GLN A 11 35.76 -21.27 -12.58
C GLN A 11 35.67 -20.95 -11.08
N PHE A 12 36.80 -20.89 -10.36
CA PHE A 12 36.83 -20.46 -8.96
C PHE A 12 36.58 -18.96 -8.78
N ALA A 13 37.06 -18.11 -9.70
CA ALA A 13 36.77 -16.67 -9.67
C ALA A 13 35.30 -16.36 -9.99
N VAL A 14 34.66 -17.12 -10.88
CA VAL A 14 33.21 -17.02 -11.16
C VAL A 14 32.37 -17.54 -9.98
N TYR A 15 32.82 -18.58 -9.27
CA TYR A 15 32.18 -19.02 -8.02
C TYR A 15 32.37 -18.03 -6.86
N PHE A 16 33.50 -17.32 -6.79
CA PHE A 16 33.71 -16.28 -5.77
C PHE A 16 32.96 -14.98 -6.07
N LEU A 17 32.71 -14.66 -7.34
CA LEU A 17 31.82 -13.55 -7.72
C LEU A 17 30.33 -13.87 -7.54
N LEU A 18 29.95 -15.15 -7.52
CA LEU A 18 28.58 -15.63 -7.26
C LEU A 18 28.30 -15.96 -5.77
N LEU A 19 29.31 -15.86 -4.90
CA LEU A 19 29.18 -15.97 -3.43
C LEU A 19 29.20 -14.60 -2.72
N ILE A 20 29.03 -13.51 -3.47
CA ILE A 20 28.38 -12.33 -2.91
C ILE A 20 26.89 -12.67 -2.90
N LEU A 21 26.46 -13.42 -1.89
CA LEU A 21 25.07 -13.36 -1.45
C LEU A 21 24.69 -11.88 -1.43
N PRO A 22 23.53 -11.45 -1.97
CA PRO A 22 23.03 -10.14 -1.65
C PRO A 22 22.77 -10.18 -0.14
N SER A 23 23.76 -9.80 0.66
CA SER A 23 23.49 -9.18 1.94
C SER A 23 22.40 -8.17 1.64
N GLN A 24 21.23 -8.35 2.24
CA GLN A 24 20.07 -7.48 2.09
C GLN A 24 20.46 -6.05 2.48
N LEU A 25 21.13 -5.36 1.56
CA LEU A 25 21.07 -3.92 1.47
C LEU A 25 19.61 -3.70 1.11
N LEU A 26 18.82 -3.34 2.10
CA LEU A 26 17.51 -2.77 1.92
C LEU A 26 17.73 -1.50 1.07
N PHE A 27 17.83 -1.63 -0.25
CA PHE A 27 17.90 -0.47 -1.10
C PHE A 27 16.58 0.26 -0.96
N SER A 28 16.66 1.57 -0.71
CA SER A 28 15.50 2.45 -0.76
C SER A 28 14.69 2.14 -2.03
N GLN A 29 13.41 1.79 -1.87
CA GLN A 29 12.52 1.57 -3.01
C GLN A 29 12.05 2.91 -3.56
N GLU A 30 12.23 3.11 -4.86
CA GLU A 30 11.66 4.24 -5.58
C GLU A 30 10.16 3.99 -5.78
N LYS A 31 9.33 4.96 -5.38
CA LYS A 31 7.88 4.94 -5.48
C LYS A 31 7.36 6.17 -6.21
N TYR A 32 6.15 6.06 -6.74
CA TYR A 32 5.51 7.12 -7.50
C TYR A 32 4.23 7.60 -6.81
N THR A 33 4.01 8.91 -6.80
CA THR A 33 2.75 9.51 -6.35
C THR A 33 2.43 10.77 -7.14
N VAL A 34 1.22 11.29 -6.92
CA VAL A 34 0.75 12.56 -7.46
C VAL A 34 0.26 13.43 -6.32
N LEU A 35 0.88 14.59 -6.18
CA LEU A 35 0.39 15.66 -5.34
C LEU A 35 -0.55 16.55 -6.15
N LEU A 36 -1.73 16.80 -5.60
CA LEU A 36 -2.64 17.83 -6.08
C LEU A 36 -2.27 19.16 -5.42
N PRO A 37 -2.42 20.30 -6.12
CA PRO A 37 -2.16 21.59 -5.52
C PRO A 37 -3.13 21.83 -4.36
N GLU A 38 -2.61 22.37 -3.25
CA GLU A 38 -3.44 22.97 -2.21
C GLU A 38 -4.14 24.22 -2.74
N ILE A 39 -3.37 24.98 -3.53
CA ILE A 39 -3.81 26.22 -4.19
C ILE A 39 -3.29 26.19 -5.61
N ASP A 40 -4.17 26.47 -6.56
CA ASP A 40 -3.82 26.84 -7.92
C ASP A 40 -4.65 28.04 -8.37
N LYS A 41 -4.00 29.09 -8.86
CA LYS A 41 -4.66 30.36 -9.14
C LYS A 41 -4.02 31.12 -10.30
N GLY A 42 -4.84 31.59 -11.23
CA GLY A 42 -4.46 32.58 -12.24
C GLY A 42 -4.56 34.00 -11.70
N ILE A 43 -3.56 34.84 -11.98
CA ILE A 43 -3.59 36.28 -11.69
C ILE A 43 -3.29 37.05 -12.97
N PRO A 44 -4.19 37.94 -13.42
CA PRO A 44 -5.51 38.22 -12.83
C PRO A 44 -6.45 37.00 -12.91
N VAL A 45 -7.43 36.94 -12.00
CA VAL A 45 -8.42 35.86 -11.95
C VAL A 45 -9.37 36.00 -13.14
N GLU A 46 -9.50 34.93 -13.92
CA GLU A 46 -10.44 34.87 -15.04
C GLU A 46 -11.85 34.50 -14.55
N SER A 47 -12.89 34.97 -15.24
CA SER A 47 -14.28 34.65 -14.90
C SER A 47 -14.61 33.17 -15.04
N ASP A 48 -13.92 32.48 -15.94
CA ASP A 48 -14.03 31.04 -16.18
C ASP A 48 -13.20 30.21 -15.18
N GLN A 49 -12.50 30.87 -14.24
CA GLN A 49 -11.58 30.26 -13.26
C GLN A 49 -10.45 29.42 -13.85
N ASN A 50 -10.19 29.55 -15.15
CA ASN A 50 -9.05 28.88 -15.77
C ASN A 50 -7.74 29.55 -15.37
N LEU A 51 -6.66 28.78 -15.40
CA LEU A 51 -5.32 29.27 -15.17
C LEU A 51 -4.80 29.90 -16.46
N ARG A 52 -4.38 31.17 -16.42
CA ARG A 52 -3.89 31.88 -17.61
C ARG A 52 -2.45 32.34 -17.43
N ILE A 53 -1.65 32.14 -18.48
CA ILE A 53 -0.35 32.77 -18.65
C ILE A 53 -0.39 33.65 -19.90
N ALA A 54 0.18 34.85 -19.83
CA ALA A 54 0.24 35.75 -20.99
C ALA A 54 1.28 36.86 -20.81
N ALA A 55 1.81 37.35 -21.93
CA ALA A 55 2.63 38.56 -21.98
C ALA A 55 2.14 39.53 -23.06
N ASP A 56 2.36 40.82 -22.85
CA ASP A 56 1.98 41.87 -23.79
C ASP A 56 2.92 41.95 -25.01
N LYS A 57 2.72 42.98 -25.84
CA LYS A 57 3.52 43.23 -27.05
C LYS A 57 4.98 43.57 -26.75
N THR A 58 5.28 44.04 -25.54
CA THR A 58 6.61 44.41 -25.09
C THR A 58 7.33 43.25 -24.38
N GLY A 59 6.60 42.20 -24.03
CA GLY A 59 7.09 41.04 -23.28
C GLY A 59 6.89 41.16 -21.78
N ASN A 60 6.16 42.16 -21.30
CA ASN A 60 5.78 42.27 -19.90
C ASN A 60 4.66 41.26 -19.62
N GLU A 61 4.80 40.51 -18.53
CA GLU A 61 3.85 39.49 -18.12
C GLU A 61 2.55 40.15 -17.67
N THR A 62 1.45 39.82 -18.34
CA THR A 62 0.11 40.33 -18.01
C THR A 62 -0.71 39.32 -17.22
N ALA A 63 -0.34 38.04 -17.27
CA ALA A 63 -0.97 36.99 -16.47
C ALA A 63 0.02 35.88 -16.10
N LYS A 64 -0.13 35.32 -14.90
CA LYS A 64 0.62 34.15 -14.40
C LYS A 64 -0.30 33.18 -13.67
N SER A 65 0.12 31.92 -13.65
CA SER A 65 -0.55 30.87 -12.87
C SER A 65 0.35 30.42 -11.74
N PHE A 66 -0.19 30.35 -10.52
CA PHE A 66 0.53 30.00 -9.30
C PHE A 66 0.04 28.68 -8.75
N PHE A 67 0.94 27.91 -8.14
CA PHE A 67 0.65 26.58 -7.58
C PHE A 67 1.36 26.37 -6.25
N LYS A 68 0.67 25.78 -5.27
CA LYS A 68 1.22 25.41 -3.96
C LYS A 68 1.04 23.91 -3.74
N PHE A 69 2.14 23.18 -3.62
CA PHE A 69 2.13 21.73 -3.35
C PHE A 69 2.73 21.45 -1.98
N ASN A 70 2.06 20.61 -1.20
CA ASN A 70 2.48 20.27 0.16
C ASN A 70 3.04 18.84 0.21
N PHE A 71 4.35 18.76 0.41
CA PHE A 71 5.10 17.50 0.49
C PHE A 71 5.00 16.85 1.88
N ASN A 72 4.47 17.55 2.89
CA ASN A 72 4.20 16.94 4.20
C ASN A 72 3.08 15.88 4.13
N TYR A 73 2.41 15.76 2.98
CA TYR A 73 1.46 14.68 2.70
C TYR A 73 2.12 13.41 2.16
N LEU A 74 3.41 13.48 1.82
CA LEU A 74 4.16 12.27 1.54
C LEU A 74 4.33 11.42 2.82
N PRO A 75 4.62 10.12 2.65
CA PRO A 75 4.93 9.26 3.79
C PRO A 75 6.04 9.81 4.69
N VAL A 76 6.03 9.40 5.95
CA VAL A 76 7.07 9.79 6.91
C VAL A 76 8.43 9.30 6.39
N HIS A 77 9.44 10.15 6.49
CA HIS A 77 10.80 9.88 5.98
C HIS A 77 10.93 9.75 4.45
N ALA A 78 9.89 10.09 3.68
CA ALA A 78 10.00 10.16 2.24
C ALA A 78 10.99 11.27 1.81
N GLN A 79 11.87 10.91 0.89
CA GLN A 79 12.79 11.80 0.20
C GLN A 79 12.31 11.91 -1.24
N ALA A 80 11.71 13.03 -1.60
CA ALA A 80 11.31 13.24 -2.98
C ALA A 80 12.54 13.39 -3.89
N GLY A 81 12.49 12.68 -5.02
CA GLY A 81 13.44 12.70 -6.12
C GLY A 81 12.87 13.51 -7.27
N LEU A 82 12.55 12.86 -8.39
CA LEU A 82 12.09 13.53 -9.61
C LEU A 82 10.73 14.21 -9.45
N LEU A 83 10.60 15.43 -9.99
CA LEU A 83 9.38 16.23 -9.97
C LEU A 83 8.96 16.60 -11.38
N HIS A 84 7.73 16.25 -11.75
CA HIS A 84 7.16 16.55 -13.06
C HIS A 84 5.82 17.29 -12.89
N LEU A 85 5.77 18.57 -13.27
CA LEU A 85 4.53 19.35 -13.27
C LEU A 85 3.74 19.08 -14.55
N LYS A 86 2.54 18.52 -14.43
CA LYS A 86 1.60 18.29 -15.53
C LYS A 86 0.49 19.34 -15.49
N LEU A 87 0.35 20.11 -16.56
CA LEU A 87 -0.71 21.11 -16.75
C LEU A 87 -1.53 20.75 -17.97
N TYR A 88 -2.86 20.78 -17.84
CA TYR A 88 -3.77 20.39 -18.92
C TYR A 88 -4.22 21.63 -19.69
N VAL A 89 -3.97 21.61 -20.99
CA VAL A 89 -4.16 22.75 -21.88
C VAL A 89 -5.63 22.85 -22.24
N ILE A 90 -6.16 24.08 -22.24
CA ILE A 90 -7.47 24.36 -22.82
C ILE A 90 -7.24 24.69 -24.29
N PRO A 91 -7.83 23.91 -25.23
CA PRO A 91 -7.63 24.14 -26.65
C PRO A 91 -7.96 25.60 -27.02
N ASN A 92 -7.00 26.26 -27.66
CA ASN A 92 -7.15 27.64 -28.13
C ASN A 92 -7.03 27.63 -29.66
N SER A 93 -8.09 28.07 -30.36
CA SER A 93 -8.14 28.13 -31.82
C SER A 93 -7.16 29.13 -32.44
N VAL A 94 -6.54 29.98 -31.63
CA VAL A 94 -5.60 31.03 -32.05
C VAL A 94 -4.15 30.52 -32.19
N VAL A 95 -3.82 29.33 -31.67
CA VAL A 95 -2.48 28.73 -31.84
C VAL A 95 -2.41 28.07 -33.22
N SER A 96 -1.59 28.61 -34.13
CA SER A 96 -1.39 28.00 -35.45
C SER A 96 -0.60 26.69 -35.35
N GLU A 97 -0.66 25.83 -36.37
CA GLU A 97 0.12 24.55 -36.40
C GLU A 97 1.63 24.75 -36.29
N HIS A 98 2.10 25.95 -36.58
CA HIS A 98 3.51 26.33 -36.53
C HIS A 98 3.84 27.24 -35.34
N SER A 99 2.87 27.57 -34.49
CA SER A 99 3.10 28.38 -33.29
C SER A 99 3.46 27.46 -32.12
N VAL A 100 4.70 27.54 -31.67
CA VAL A 100 5.17 26.95 -30.41
C VAL A 100 5.09 28.03 -29.35
N GLN A 101 4.44 27.74 -28.22
CA GLN A 101 4.46 28.62 -27.05
C GLN A 101 5.24 27.98 -25.92
N THR A 102 6.24 28.68 -25.41
CA THR A 102 7.04 28.24 -24.27
C THR A 102 6.33 28.57 -22.95
N VAL A 103 6.35 27.62 -22.03
CA VAL A 103 5.95 27.80 -20.63
C VAL A 103 7.18 27.65 -19.77
N THR A 104 7.37 28.58 -18.84
CA THR A 104 8.48 28.56 -17.88
C THR A 104 7.95 28.55 -16.46
N VAL A 105 8.56 27.73 -15.60
CA VAL A 105 8.20 27.62 -14.18
C VAL A 105 9.31 28.18 -13.32
N LEU A 106 8.93 29.00 -12.33
CA LEU A 106 9.79 29.59 -11.32
C LEU A 106 9.47 29.00 -9.95
N LYS A 107 10.48 28.83 -9.08
CA LYS A 107 10.32 28.46 -7.67
C LYS A 107 10.19 29.72 -6.80
N GLY A 108 9.34 29.65 -5.78
CA GLY A 108 9.08 30.75 -4.86
C GLY A 108 9.18 30.39 -3.39
N HIS A 109 9.14 31.45 -2.56
CA HIS A 109 8.90 31.33 -1.12
C HIS A 109 7.41 31.12 -0.84
N ASN A 110 7.10 30.53 0.30
CA ASN A 110 5.75 30.12 0.68
C ASN A 110 4.90 31.24 1.33
N ASN A 111 5.21 32.52 1.06
CA ASN A 111 4.56 33.64 1.74
C ASN A 111 3.18 33.99 1.18
N TRP A 112 2.84 33.50 -0.02
CA TRP A 112 1.56 33.79 -0.67
C TRP A 112 0.45 32.87 -0.16
N THR A 113 -0.76 33.42 -0.06
CA THR A 113 -1.92 32.74 0.55
C THR A 113 -2.94 32.27 -0.47
N GLY A 114 -2.79 32.63 -1.74
CA GLY A 114 -3.78 32.39 -2.79
C GLY A 114 -4.90 33.44 -2.83
N ASN A 115 -4.87 34.46 -1.97
CA ASN A 115 -5.85 35.54 -1.97
C ASN A 115 -5.42 36.74 -2.83
N GLU A 116 -4.16 36.75 -3.27
CA GLU A 116 -3.58 37.81 -4.08
C GLU A 116 -4.34 37.96 -5.41
N THR A 117 -4.54 39.20 -5.84
CA THR A 117 -5.32 39.55 -7.05
C THR A 117 -4.51 40.33 -8.07
N ASN A 118 -3.28 40.74 -7.72
CA ASN A 118 -2.42 41.59 -8.55
C ASN A 118 -0.99 41.02 -8.61
N LEU A 119 -0.38 41.00 -9.81
CA LEU A 119 1.01 40.53 -10.02
C LEU A 119 2.08 41.39 -9.33
N ASN A 120 1.72 42.60 -8.89
CA ASN A 120 2.61 43.50 -8.16
C ASN A 120 2.54 43.33 -6.64
N ASP A 121 1.73 42.38 -6.13
CA ASP A 121 1.72 42.05 -4.72
C ASP A 121 3.13 41.64 -4.24
N ALA A 122 3.57 42.19 -3.11
CA ALA A 122 4.90 41.95 -2.56
C ALA A 122 5.12 40.46 -2.24
N ASN A 123 4.06 39.72 -1.88
CA ASN A 123 4.15 38.28 -1.63
C ASN A 123 4.45 37.46 -2.89
N LEU A 124 4.29 38.06 -4.08
CA LEU A 124 4.56 37.46 -5.39
C LEU A 124 5.83 37.99 -6.04
N ASP A 125 6.63 38.81 -5.35
CA ASP A 125 7.83 39.43 -5.94
C ASP A 125 8.85 38.41 -6.45
N TRP A 126 8.94 37.23 -5.81
CA TRP A 126 9.79 36.11 -6.23
C TRP A 126 9.43 35.56 -7.61
N ALA A 127 8.18 35.74 -8.04
CA ALA A 127 7.69 35.24 -9.32
C ALA A 127 8.06 36.18 -10.47
N LYS A 128 8.64 37.35 -10.21
CA LYS A 128 9.22 38.22 -11.24
C LYS A 128 10.59 37.64 -11.59
N ILE A 129 10.82 37.30 -12.88
CA ILE A 129 12.06 36.61 -13.30
C ILE A 129 13.33 37.34 -12.89
N LYS A 130 13.34 38.68 -12.94
CA LYS A 130 14.46 39.52 -12.50
C LYS A 130 14.79 39.40 -11.01
N ASN A 131 13.81 39.02 -10.20
CA ASN A 131 13.94 38.86 -8.75
C ASN A 131 14.15 37.38 -8.35
N ASN A 132 13.96 36.44 -9.29
CA ASN A 132 14.11 35.02 -9.03
C ASN A 132 15.58 34.62 -9.15
N LYS A 133 16.24 34.44 -8.00
CA LYS A 133 17.69 34.12 -7.95
C LYS A 133 18.04 32.74 -8.51
N GLU A 134 17.10 31.79 -8.48
CA GLU A 134 17.32 30.42 -8.98
C GLU A 134 17.06 30.30 -10.49
N GLY A 135 16.34 31.26 -11.06
CA GLY A 135 15.93 31.26 -12.46
C GLY A 135 14.84 30.22 -12.76
N PRO A 136 14.57 29.98 -14.06
CA PRO A 136 13.71 28.91 -14.53
C PRO A 136 14.12 27.53 -13.99
N ILE A 137 13.16 26.83 -13.39
CA ILE A 137 13.36 25.44 -12.95
C ILE A 137 12.70 24.43 -13.90
N GLY A 138 11.84 24.86 -14.82
CA GLY A 138 11.18 23.96 -15.77
C GLY A 138 10.73 24.72 -17.00
N VAL A 139 10.79 24.04 -18.15
CA VAL A 139 10.38 24.58 -19.44
C VAL A 139 9.63 23.48 -20.22
N ALA A 140 8.55 23.84 -20.89
CA ALA A 140 7.89 22.99 -21.87
C ALA A 140 7.30 23.83 -23.02
N GLU A 141 7.10 23.17 -24.14
CA GLU A 141 6.48 23.71 -25.34
C GLU A 141 5.00 23.30 -25.40
N VAL A 142 4.15 24.25 -25.74
CA VAL A 142 2.73 24.04 -26.08
C VAL A 142 2.62 24.17 -27.59
N ILE A 143 2.16 23.10 -28.24
CA ILE A 143 1.91 23.06 -29.69
C ILE A 143 0.40 23.01 -29.94
N LYS A 144 -0.04 23.30 -31.16
CA LYS A 144 -1.47 23.20 -31.52
C LYS A 144 -1.97 21.78 -31.22
N ASN A 145 -3.12 21.68 -30.54
CA ASN A 145 -3.76 20.45 -30.08
C ASN A 145 -3.07 19.69 -28.94
N SER A 146 -2.07 20.26 -28.25
CA SER A 146 -1.61 19.70 -26.97
C SER A 146 -2.78 19.56 -26.00
N GLU A 147 -3.01 18.36 -25.46
CA GLU A 147 -3.99 18.16 -24.39
C GLU A 147 -3.42 18.51 -23.01
N PHE A 148 -2.11 18.33 -22.85
CA PHE A 148 -1.35 18.68 -21.65
C PHE A 148 0.11 18.95 -22.00
N ILE A 149 0.81 19.58 -21.07
CA ILE A 149 2.27 19.67 -21.03
C ILE A 149 2.78 19.00 -19.75
N ALA A 150 3.94 18.38 -19.82
CA ALA A 150 4.64 17.82 -18.67
C ALA A 150 6.04 18.43 -18.59
N MET A 151 6.35 19.09 -17.48
CA MET A 151 7.61 19.79 -17.26
C MET A 151 8.41 19.08 -16.18
N LYS A 152 9.58 18.56 -16.54
CA LYS A 152 10.57 18.13 -15.56
C LYS A 152 11.12 19.34 -14.83
N LEU A 153 11.04 19.35 -13.50
CA LEU A 153 11.53 20.43 -12.67
C LEU A 153 12.97 20.13 -12.21
N LYS A 154 13.87 21.08 -12.39
CA LYS A 154 15.25 21.03 -11.92
C LYS A 154 15.28 21.18 -10.40
N ILE A 155 15.91 20.21 -9.74
CA ILE A 155 16.23 20.27 -8.31
C ILE A 155 17.74 20.48 -8.20
N PRO A 156 18.25 21.38 -7.36
CA PRO A 156 19.68 21.61 -7.20
C PRO A 156 20.41 20.32 -6.76
N ASP A 157 21.42 19.91 -7.54
CA ASP A 157 22.23 18.70 -7.33
C ASP A 157 22.94 18.67 -5.95
N SER A 158 23.08 19.82 -5.28
CA SER A 158 23.69 19.93 -3.94
C SER A 158 22.79 19.42 -2.80
N SER A 159 21.52 19.07 -3.07
CA SER A 159 20.58 18.61 -2.05
C SER A 159 20.56 17.08 -1.93
N LYS A 160 21.56 16.50 -1.24
CA LYS A 160 21.49 15.10 -0.79
C LYS A 160 20.37 14.83 0.22
N PHE A 161 19.64 15.86 0.64
CA PHE A 161 18.50 15.78 1.56
C PHE A 161 17.40 16.79 1.15
N PHE A 162 16.26 16.27 0.72
CA PHE A 162 15.03 17.03 0.40
C PHE A 162 14.59 18.06 1.49
N PRO A 163 14.76 17.84 2.82
CA PRO A 163 14.37 18.84 3.82
C PRO A 163 15.12 20.19 3.71
N PHE A 164 16.31 20.24 3.12
CA PHE A 164 16.99 21.52 2.84
C PHE A 164 16.42 22.24 1.62
N PHE A 165 15.82 21.51 0.68
CA PHE A 165 15.23 22.07 -0.53
C PHE A 165 13.87 22.74 -0.25
N LEU A 166 13.11 22.22 0.72
CA LEU A 166 11.80 22.70 1.17
C LEU A 166 11.71 22.63 2.72
N PRO A 167 12.22 23.64 3.46
CA PRO A 167 12.30 23.59 4.92
C PRO A 167 10.93 23.55 5.62
N ASP A 168 9.88 24.06 4.97
CA ASP A 168 8.48 23.98 5.43
C ASP A 168 7.69 22.85 4.76
N GLY A 169 8.33 22.08 3.87
CA GLY A 169 7.69 21.04 3.07
C GLY A 169 6.74 21.57 1.98
N ILE A 170 6.77 22.86 1.64
CA ILE A 170 5.85 23.45 0.67
C ILE A 170 6.57 23.96 -0.58
N LEU A 171 6.19 23.45 -1.75
CA LEU A 171 6.67 23.92 -3.04
C LEU A 171 5.72 24.96 -3.64
N SER A 172 6.19 26.20 -3.78
CA SER A 172 5.48 27.28 -4.48
C SER A 172 6.04 27.47 -5.88
N LEU A 173 5.17 27.43 -6.89
CA LEU A 173 5.51 27.54 -8.31
C LEU A 173 4.74 28.65 -9.00
N ALA A 174 5.37 29.33 -9.95
CA ALA A 174 4.71 30.27 -10.86
C ALA A 174 5.02 29.89 -12.32
N ALA A 175 3.98 29.59 -13.10
CA ALA A 175 4.05 29.40 -14.53
C ALA A 175 3.81 30.73 -15.25
N ARG A 176 4.64 30.99 -16.27
CA ARG A 176 4.63 32.19 -17.11
C ARG A 176 4.86 31.81 -18.57
N SER A 177 4.46 32.69 -19.47
CA SER A 177 4.92 32.64 -20.87
C SER A 177 6.00 33.69 -21.08
N PRO A 178 7.19 33.32 -21.61
CA PRO A 178 8.21 34.27 -21.99
C PRO A 178 7.93 34.91 -23.37
N GLU A 179 6.92 34.45 -24.11
CA GLU A 179 6.71 34.83 -25.51
C GLU A 179 5.77 36.02 -25.67
N LYS A 180 6.21 37.02 -26.45
CA LYS A 180 5.47 38.26 -26.71
C LYS A 180 4.17 37.95 -27.44
N ARG A 181 3.07 38.58 -27.01
CA ARG A 181 1.73 38.46 -27.64
C ARG A 181 1.11 37.06 -27.62
N GLN A 182 1.65 36.12 -26.85
CA GLN A 182 1.07 34.79 -26.73
C GLN A 182 0.45 34.56 -25.36
N GLY A 183 -0.58 33.72 -25.30
CA GLY A 183 -1.25 33.35 -24.07
C GLY A 183 -1.82 31.94 -24.13
N THR A 184 -1.60 31.18 -23.07
CA THR A 184 -2.14 29.83 -22.89
C THR A 184 -3.12 29.82 -21.72
N LYS A 185 -4.17 29.01 -21.84
CA LYS A 185 -5.06 28.69 -20.74
C LYS A 185 -4.90 27.22 -20.35
N PHE A 186 -5.00 26.95 -19.06
CA PHE A 186 -4.99 25.62 -18.49
C PHE A 186 -6.20 25.44 -17.57
N PHE A 187 -6.62 24.20 -17.39
CA PHE A 187 -7.61 23.85 -16.38
C PHE A 187 -7.04 24.13 -14.98
N SER A 188 -7.86 24.72 -14.12
CA SER A 188 -7.63 24.79 -12.66
C SER A 188 -8.30 23.61 -11.94
N SER A 189 -7.94 23.39 -10.68
CA SER A 189 -8.63 22.43 -9.81
C SER A 189 -10.12 22.70 -9.77
N ALA A 190 -10.53 23.97 -9.66
CA ALA A 190 -11.94 24.37 -9.60
C ALA A 190 -12.69 24.02 -10.89
N THR A 191 -12.14 24.35 -12.05
CA THR A 191 -12.76 24.06 -13.36
C THR A 191 -12.80 22.57 -13.67
N ALA A 192 -11.83 21.82 -13.13
CA ALA A 192 -11.76 20.37 -13.24
C ALA A 192 -12.48 19.63 -12.09
N GLU A 193 -13.31 20.29 -11.27
CA GLU A 193 -14.26 19.57 -10.40
C GLU A 193 -15.51 19.09 -11.16
N ALA A 194 -15.75 19.57 -12.39
CA ALA A 194 -16.81 19.07 -13.25
C ALA A 194 -16.48 17.66 -13.77
N SER A 195 -17.49 16.78 -13.81
CA SER A 195 -17.32 15.34 -14.09
C SER A 195 -16.58 15.01 -15.40
N LEU A 196 -16.74 15.84 -16.45
CA LEU A 196 -16.11 15.68 -17.76
C LEU A 196 -14.63 16.13 -17.81
N ASN A 197 -14.24 17.08 -16.97
CA ASN A 197 -12.89 17.66 -16.95
C ASN A 197 -12.03 17.11 -15.80
N PHE A 198 -12.54 16.13 -15.06
CA PHE A 198 -11.98 15.70 -13.79
C PHE A 198 -10.51 15.30 -13.85
N LEU A 199 -10.12 14.61 -14.93
CA LEU A 199 -8.75 14.16 -15.13
C LEU A 199 -7.77 15.28 -15.47
N ARG A 200 -8.29 16.50 -15.75
CA ARG A 200 -7.53 17.64 -16.25
C ARG A 200 -7.07 18.62 -15.15
N LYS A 201 -7.06 18.20 -13.88
CA LYS A 201 -6.52 19.00 -12.78
C LYS A 201 -4.99 19.17 -12.91
N PRO A 202 -4.40 20.31 -12.54
CA PRO A 202 -2.95 20.41 -12.39
C PRO A 202 -2.42 19.34 -11.42
N LYS A 203 -1.30 18.72 -11.77
CA LYS A 203 -0.70 17.61 -10.99
C LYS A 203 0.80 17.78 -10.88
N LEU A 204 1.34 17.52 -9.70
CA LEU A 204 2.78 17.33 -9.52
C LEU A 204 3.05 15.84 -9.33
N LEU A 205 3.65 15.23 -10.33
CA LEU A 205 4.12 13.85 -10.27
C LEU A 205 5.42 13.86 -9.48
N VAL A 206 5.47 13.03 -8.45
CA VAL A 206 6.60 12.95 -7.53
C VAL A 206 7.08 11.51 -7.52
N THR A 207 8.34 11.33 -7.86
CA THR A 207 9.07 10.12 -7.53
C THR A 207 9.72 10.33 -6.17
N TYR A 208 9.64 9.35 -5.28
CA TYR A 208 10.22 9.47 -3.95
C TYR A 208 10.84 8.15 -3.50
N THR A 209 11.88 8.28 -2.70
CA THR A 209 12.57 7.21 -2.02
C THR A 209 12.22 7.26 -0.55
N ILE A 210 12.25 6.13 0.13
CA ILE A 210 12.15 6.07 1.59
C ILE A 210 13.30 5.22 2.07
N ASP A 211 14.04 5.78 3.03
CA ASP A 211 15.09 5.08 3.75
C ASP A 211 14.47 3.81 4.37
N PRO A 212 15.08 2.62 4.25
CA PRO A 212 14.57 1.36 4.79
C PRO A 212 14.48 1.29 6.33
N TYR A 213 13.70 2.17 6.94
CA TYR A 213 12.99 1.88 8.18
C TYR A 213 11.66 1.21 7.79
N PRO A 214 11.11 0.23 8.52
CA PRO A 214 9.91 -0.50 8.09
C PRO A 214 8.84 0.41 7.54
N PHE A 215 8.53 0.13 6.27
CA PHE A 215 7.57 0.85 5.47
C PHE A 215 6.17 0.74 6.04
N ARG A 216 5.85 -0.38 6.69
CA ARG A 216 4.62 -0.67 7.42
C ARG A 216 4.91 -1.86 8.33
N THR A 217 5.03 -1.65 9.63
CA THR A 217 5.41 -2.75 10.55
C THR A 217 4.27 -3.72 10.83
N ASP A 218 3.03 -3.31 10.63
CA ASP A 218 1.87 -4.06 11.11
C ASP A 218 0.92 -4.48 9.99
N TRP A 219 0.00 -5.40 10.31
CA TRP A 219 -1.08 -5.84 9.44
C TRP A 219 -2.20 -4.79 9.32
N ALA A 220 -1.91 -3.72 8.59
CA ALA A 220 -2.70 -2.50 8.59
C ALA A 220 -3.80 -2.44 7.50
N GLN A 221 -3.92 -3.46 6.66
CA GLN A 221 -5.03 -3.62 5.70
C GLN A 221 -5.24 -5.11 5.34
N PRO A 222 -6.34 -5.49 4.65
CA PRO A 222 -6.53 -6.85 4.16
C PRO A 222 -5.34 -7.32 3.34
N PHE A 223 -4.94 -8.58 3.51
CA PHE A 223 -3.75 -9.16 2.84
C PHE A 223 -2.47 -8.32 3.06
N ALA A 224 -2.38 -7.63 4.20
CA ALA A 224 -1.27 -6.84 4.73
C ALA A 224 -0.91 -5.53 4.00
N ASN A 225 -1.00 -5.46 2.67
CA ASN A 225 -0.51 -4.32 1.88
C ASN A 225 -1.30 -4.09 0.58
N SER A 226 -0.92 -3.06 -0.18
CA SER A 226 -1.58 -2.66 -1.42
C SER A 226 -1.37 -3.63 -2.60
N GLN A 227 -0.40 -4.55 -2.51
CA GLN A 227 -0.20 -5.63 -3.49
C GLN A 227 -1.12 -6.83 -3.21
N HIS A 228 -1.79 -6.83 -2.05
CA HIS A 228 -2.63 -7.91 -1.55
C HIS A 228 -1.94 -9.27 -1.51
N ASN A 229 -0.63 -9.28 -1.23
CA ASN A 229 0.20 -10.48 -1.29
C ASN A 229 0.34 -11.23 0.04
N SER A 230 -0.33 -10.77 1.10
CA SER A 230 -0.33 -11.36 2.45
C SER A 230 1.04 -11.49 3.11
N PHE A 231 1.96 -10.60 2.74
CA PHE A 231 3.32 -10.54 3.26
C PHE A 231 3.44 -9.57 4.44
N LEU A 232 3.98 -10.05 5.56
CA LEU A 232 4.45 -9.20 6.66
C LEU A 232 5.98 -9.06 6.62
N GLY A 233 6.47 -7.82 6.61
CA GLY A 233 7.90 -7.49 6.54
C GLY A 233 8.73 -7.77 7.80
N TRP A 234 8.31 -8.67 8.69
CA TRP A 234 9.05 -9.04 9.90
C TRP A 234 9.76 -10.38 9.74
N GLN A 235 11.05 -10.42 10.07
CA GLN A 235 11.87 -11.62 10.08
C GLN A 235 11.81 -12.30 11.44
N SER A 236 11.64 -13.62 11.44
CA SER A 236 11.77 -14.46 12.64
C SER A 236 13.11 -15.21 12.61
N LYS A 237 13.99 -14.97 13.60
CA LYS A 237 15.30 -15.67 13.75
C LYS A 237 15.19 -17.05 14.40
N SER A 238 13.97 -17.52 14.62
CA SER A 238 13.65 -18.90 15.00
C SER A 238 12.35 -19.32 14.32
N TYR A 239 11.95 -20.57 14.48
CA TYR A 239 10.64 -21.06 14.04
C TYR A 239 9.90 -21.68 15.21
N THR A 240 8.57 -21.56 15.16
CA THR A 240 7.65 -22.05 16.18
C THR A 240 7.45 -23.56 16.00
N THR A 241 7.68 -24.35 17.04
CA THR A 241 7.46 -25.81 17.04
C THR A 241 6.14 -26.19 17.69
N THR A 242 5.63 -25.36 18.60
CA THR A 242 4.28 -25.50 19.14
C THR A 242 3.65 -24.12 19.34
N ALA A 243 2.33 -24.05 19.14
CA ALA A 243 1.53 -22.85 19.37
C ALA A 243 0.34 -23.17 20.28
N GLN A 244 -0.14 -22.16 20.99
CA GLN A 244 -1.37 -22.23 21.80
C GLN A 244 -2.42 -21.28 21.23
N VAL A 245 -3.67 -21.72 21.26
CA VAL A 245 -4.83 -20.87 20.96
C VAL A 245 -5.36 -20.31 22.27
N ARG A 246 -5.50 -18.99 22.35
CA ARG A 246 -6.18 -18.30 23.46
C ARG A 246 -7.36 -17.54 22.93
N LYS A 247 -8.50 -17.72 23.60
CA LYS A 247 -9.70 -16.91 23.42
C LYS A 247 -9.53 -15.63 24.22
N LEU A 248 -9.44 -14.49 23.54
CA LEU A 248 -9.32 -13.21 24.22
C LEU A 248 -10.68 -12.80 24.80
N PRO A 249 -10.75 -12.40 26.08
CA PRO A 249 -12.00 -12.05 26.73
C PRO A 249 -12.66 -10.85 26.06
N ASN A 250 -13.87 -11.04 25.53
CA ASN A 250 -14.73 -9.95 25.09
C ASN A 250 -15.64 -9.53 26.24
N THR A 251 -15.18 -8.59 27.06
CA THR A 251 -15.80 -8.22 28.35
C THR A 251 -17.25 -7.74 28.30
N ARG A 252 -17.84 -7.54 27.11
CA ARG A 252 -19.19 -6.96 26.93
C ARG A 252 -20.15 -7.81 26.11
N ASN A 253 -19.80 -9.06 25.76
CA ASN A 253 -20.64 -9.93 24.93
C ASN A 253 -21.11 -9.26 23.61
N GLU A 254 -20.21 -8.51 22.97
CA GLU A 254 -20.47 -7.78 21.73
C GLU A 254 -20.20 -8.67 20.50
N TYR A 255 -20.91 -8.43 19.40
CA TYR A 255 -20.59 -9.10 18.12
C TYR A 255 -19.41 -8.42 17.45
N ILE A 256 -18.37 -9.19 17.13
CA ILE A 256 -17.27 -8.72 16.30
C ILE A 256 -17.79 -8.57 14.87
N GLN A 257 -17.59 -7.41 14.27
CA GLN A 257 -18.02 -7.14 12.90
C GLN A 257 -17.19 -7.92 11.90
N GLU A 258 -17.76 -8.26 10.75
CA GLU A 258 -17.08 -9.03 9.71
C GLU A 258 -15.92 -8.29 9.03
N ALA A 259 -15.75 -6.99 9.34
CA ALA A 259 -14.53 -6.26 9.04
C ALA A 259 -13.28 -7.02 9.46
N GLY A 260 -12.20 -6.86 8.68
CA GLY A 260 -10.91 -7.48 8.98
C GLY A 260 -10.39 -7.12 10.38
N ILE A 261 -9.61 -8.01 10.96
CA ILE A 261 -8.76 -7.70 12.12
C ILE A 261 -7.53 -6.98 11.57
N LEU A 262 -7.26 -5.80 12.12
CA LEU A 262 -6.02 -5.08 11.85
C LEU A 262 -5.06 -5.26 13.02
N ILE A 263 -3.78 -5.15 12.74
CA ILE A 263 -2.75 -5.04 13.77
C ILE A 263 -2.20 -3.60 13.72
N TYR A 264 -2.02 -3.00 14.89
CA TYR A 264 -1.36 -1.72 15.04
C TYR A 264 -0.50 -1.73 16.29
N LYS A 265 0.79 -1.41 16.16
CA LYS A 265 1.80 -1.52 17.22
C LYS A 265 1.76 -2.88 17.90
N ASN A 266 1.72 -3.95 17.09
CA ASN A 266 1.70 -5.34 17.57
C ASN A 266 0.49 -5.70 18.47
N GLN A 267 -0.65 -5.01 18.27
CA GLN A 267 -1.89 -5.22 19.01
C GLN A 267 -3.10 -5.27 18.07
N PRO A 268 -4.09 -6.16 18.31
CA PRO A 268 -5.26 -6.26 17.45
C PRO A 268 -6.21 -5.08 17.62
N VAL A 269 -6.75 -4.63 16.49
CA VAL A 269 -7.79 -3.61 16.37
C VAL A 269 -9.02 -4.26 15.74
N ILE A 270 -10.17 -4.10 16.40
CA ILE A 270 -11.43 -4.75 16.01
C ILE A 270 -12.60 -3.78 16.02
N PHE A 271 -13.61 -4.12 15.23
CA PHE A 271 -14.91 -3.48 15.25
C PHE A 271 -15.93 -4.39 15.94
N THR A 272 -16.77 -3.80 16.78
CA THR A 272 -17.73 -4.51 17.62
C THR A 272 -19.10 -3.84 17.60
N GLN A 273 -20.15 -4.61 17.83
CA GLN A 273 -21.54 -4.15 17.92
C GLN A 273 -22.14 -4.60 19.26
N ALA A 274 -22.72 -3.64 19.97
CA ALA A 274 -23.44 -3.91 21.21
C ALA A 274 -24.69 -4.78 20.96
N THR A 275 -24.93 -5.72 21.88
CA THR A 275 -26.06 -6.66 21.84
C THR A 275 -27.26 -6.20 22.66
N THR A 276 -27.11 -5.15 23.47
CA THR A 276 -28.12 -4.67 24.41
C THR A 276 -28.41 -3.18 24.21
N GLY A 277 -29.68 -2.80 24.08
CA GLY A 277 -30.14 -1.41 23.94
C GLY A 277 -31.21 -1.26 22.86
N SER A 278 -31.98 -0.16 22.90
CA SER A 278 -32.99 0.17 21.87
C SER A 278 -32.38 0.66 20.56
N SER A 279 -31.09 0.98 20.54
CA SER A 279 -30.34 1.45 19.37
C SER A 279 -29.07 0.64 19.19
N THR A 280 -28.79 0.21 17.95
CA THR A 280 -27.53 -0.47 17.62
C THR A 280 -26.35 0.50 17.79
N VAL A 281 -25.39 0.14 18.64
CA VAL A 281 -24.17 0.93 18.88
C VAL A 281 -22.96 0.15 18.40
N PHE A 282 -22.07 0.82 17.67
CA PHE A 282 -20.84 0.25 17.16
C PHE A 282 -19.61 0.89 17.82
N TYR A 283 -18.56 0.10 17.99
CA TYR A 283 -17.29 0.55 18.55
C TYR A 283 -16.11 0.04 17.74
N VAL A 284 -15.07 0.85 17.66
CA VAL A 284 -13.70 0.39 17.39
C VAL A 284 -12.98 0.19 18.73
N ARG A 285 -12.12 -0.84 18.81
CA ARG A 285 -11.35 -1.18 20.01
C ARG A 285 -9.95 -1.61 19.62
N GLN A 286 -8.96 -1.21 20.41
CA GLN A 286 -7.64 -1.84 20.40
C GLN A 286 -7.52 -2.69 21.67
N LEU A 287 -7.11 -3.96 21.52
CA LEU A 287 -6.94 -4.88 22.64
C LEU A 287 -5.44 -5.09 22.89
N ASN A 288 -5.06 -5.39 24.13
CA ASN A 288 -3.73 -5.91 24.39
C ASN A 288 -3.64 -7.43 24.10
N ALA A 289 -2.44 -8.01 24.24
CA ALA A 289 -2.20 -9.44 24.04
C ALA A 289 -2.98 -10.37 25.00
N LYS A 290 -3.56 -9.81 26.08
CA LYS A 290 -4.44 -10.53 27.04
C LYS A 290 -5.93 -10.30 26.75
N GLY A 291 -6.27 -9.55 25.71
CA GLY A 291 -7.65 -9.19 25.35
C GLY A 291 -8.24 -8.01 26.12
N ALA A 292 -7.49 -7.36 27.02
CA ALA A 292 -8.00 -6.18 27.70
C ALA A 292 -8.06 -4.99 26.74
N VAL A 293 -9.14 -4.22 26.81
CA VAL A 293 -9.35 -3.02 25.98
C VAL A 293 -8.36 -1.94 26.40
N LEU A 294 -7.44 -1.58 25.50
CA LEU A 294 -6.52 -0.46 25.69
C LEU A 294 -7.25 0.88 25.53
N TRP A 295 -8.13 0.96 24.54
CA TRP A 295 -9.06 2.06 24.35
C TRP A 295 -10.24 1.61 23.47
N SER A 296 -11.30 2.41 23.48
CA SER A 296 -12.48 2.21 22.64
C SER A 296 -13.09 3.55 22.26
N ALA A 297 -13.58 3.65 21.03
CA ALA A 297 -14.31 4.81 20.53
C ALA A 297 -15.62 4.36 19.88
N GLY A 298 -16.70 5.08 20.15
CA GLY A 298 -17.98 4.88 19.47
C GLY A 298 -17.88 5.34 18.02
N VAL A 299 -18.50 4.59 17.10
CA VAL A 299 -18.53 4.88 15.67
C VAL A 299 -19.96 4.93 15.16
N ASP A 300 -20.15 5.60 14.02
CA ASP A 300 -21.45 5.91 13.44
C ASP A 300 -22.23 4.66 12.98
N ALA A 301 -21.55 3.69 12.39
CA ALA A 301 -22.18 2.47 11.86
C ALA A 301 -21.17 1.32 11.71
N ALA A 302 -21.66 0.13 11.36
CA ALA A 302 -20.80 -0.99 11.00
C ALA A 302 -19.88 -0.61 9.83
N PRO A 303 -18.62 -1.08 9.83
CA PRO A 303 -17.76 -0.96 8.67
C PRO A 303 -18.32 -1.79 7.50
N LYS A 304 -18.56 -1.14 6.36
CA LYS A 304 -19.04 -1.78 5.13
C LYS A 304 -17.93 -2.55 4.41
N CYS A 305 -16.70 -2.09 4.58
CA CYS A 305 -15.49 -2.66 4.00
C CYS A 305 -14.48 -2.92 5.11
N SER A 306 -13.42 -3.68 4.82
CA SER A 306 -12.34 -3.83 5.79
C SER A 306 -11.69 -2.46 6.09
N PRO A 307 -11.45 -2.11 7.36
CA PRO A 307 -10.78 -0.88 7.74
C PRO A 307 -9.30 -0.90 7.32
N LEU A 308 -8.67 0.26 7.32
CA LEU A 308 -7.29 0.47 6.86
C LEU A 308 -6.56 1.37 7.86
N ILE A 309 -5.27 1.17 8.08
CA ILE A 309 -4.41 2.05 8.89
C ILE A 309 -3.25 2.52 8.03
N ASP A 310 -2.88 3.80 8.11
CA ASP A 310 -1.67 4.33 7.47
C ASP A 310 -0.48 4.47 8.42
N GLU A 311 0.67 4.87 7.87
CA GLU A 311 1.93 5.00 8.61
C GLU A 311 1.90 6.08 9.71
N GLN A 312 0.95 7.01 9.62
CA GLN A 312 0.75 8.03 10.65
C GLN A 312 -0.15 7.51 11.78
N GLY A 313 -0.64 6.27 11.71
CA GLY A 313 -1.57 5.72 12.68
C GLY A 313 -2.99 6.27 12.53
N ARG A 314 -3.39 6.67 11.32
CA ARG A 314 -4.77 7.09 11.04
C ARG A 314 -5.54 5.86 10.58
N LEU A 315 -6.62 5.52 11.28
CA LEU A 315 -7.52 4.43 10.91
C LEU A 315 -8.67 4.96 10.05
N TYR A 316 -8.79 4.44 8.85
CA TYR A 316 -9.85 4.74 7.89
C TYR A 316 -10.87 3.62 7.91
N TYR A 317 -12.14 3.96 7.99
CA TYR A 317 -13.20 3.02 7.68
C TYR A 317 -14.34 3.72 6.93
N ILE A 318 -15.04 2.94 6.12
CA ILE A 318 -16.23 3.38 5.41
C ILE A 318 -17.41 2.63 6.00
N SER A 319 -18.36 3.36 6.56
CA SER A 319 -19.53 2.77 7.20
C SER A 319 -20.57 2.27 6.18
N THR A 320 -21.56 1.50 6.63
CA THR A 320 -22.70 1.06 5.81
C THR A 320 -23.47 2.22 5.18
N ASP A 321 -23.39 3.40 5.78
CA ASP A 321 -24.00 4.64 5.29
C ASP A 321 -23.12 5.39 4.28
N ASN A 322 -22.03 4.76 3.81
CA ASN A 322 -21.05 5.32 2.87
C ASN A 322 -20.39 6.60 3.42
N LYS A 323 -20.16 6.66 4.73
CA LYS A 323 -19.38 7.72 5.39
C LYS A 323 -17.94 7.29 5.56
N LEU A 324 -16.99 8.11 5.13
CA LEU A 324 -15.57 7.94 5.42
C LEU A 324 -15.26 8.62 6.75
N THR A 325 -14.77 7.84 7.72
CA THR A 325 -14.32 8.34 9.02
C THR A 325 -12.87 7.95 9.26
N LEU A 326 -12.09 8.92 9.75
CA LEU A 326 -10.69 8.75 10.14
C LEU A 326 -10.57 8.92 11.65
N LEU A 327 -9.88 7.99 12.29
CA LEU A 327 -9.58 8.00 13.72
C LEU A 327 -8.06 8.06 13.95
N ASP A 328 -7.62 8.82 14.94
CA ASP A 328 -6.22 8.86 15.35
C ASP A 328 -5.92 7.73 16.36
N MET A 329 -5.19 6.72 15.92
CA MET A 329 -4.80 5.59 16.76
C MET A 329 -3.73 5.96 17.79
N ASN A 330 -2.96 7.04 17.56
CA ASN A 330 -2.02 7.55 18.55
C ASN A 330 -2.73 8.28 19.68
N ASN A 331 -3.92 8.81 19.42
CA ASN A 331 -4.76 9.49 20.40
C ASN A 331 -6.06 8.73 20.70
N LYS A 332 -5.95 7.43 20.99
CA LYS A 332 -7.05 6.59 21.51
C LYS A 332 -8.33 6.63 20.66
N GLY A 333 -8.19 6.76 19.34
CA GLY A 333 -9.30 6.72 18.39
C GLY A 333 -10.10 8.03 18.27
N THR A 334 -9.53 9.20 18.59
CA THR A 334 -10.21 10.47 18.35
C THR A 334 -10.52 10.69 16.88
N VAL A 335 -11.72 11.18 16.55
CA VAL A 335 -12.13 11.45 15.17
C VAL A 335 -11.32 12.62 14.60
N LEU A 336 -10.58 12.38 13.52
CA LEU A 336 -9.84 13.39 12.75
C LEU A 336 -10.69 13.98 11.63
N PHE A 337 -11.52 13.14 11.01
CA PHE A 337 -12.34 13.50 9.86
C PHE A 337 -13.55 12.59 9.77
N SER A 338 -14.69 13.13 9.33
CA SER A 338 -15.89 12.32 9.07
C SER A 338 -16.81 13.02 8.08
N LYS A 339 -16.95 12.48 6.87
CA LYS A 339 -17.85 13.00 5.82
C LYS A 339 -18.42 11.88 4.98
N SER A 340 -19.60 12.09 4.39
CA SER A 340 -20.13 11.16 3.40
C SER A 340 -19.22 11.14 2.16
N LEU A 341 -19.08 9.97 1.51
CA LEU A 341 -18.31 9.88 0.26
C LEU A 341 -18.90 10.78 -0.82
N SER A 342 -20.22 10.93 -0.86
CA SER A 342 -20.90 11.83 -1.78
C SER A 342 -20.50 13.29 -1.55
N GLU A 343 -20.46 13.75 -0.30
CA GLU A 343 -20.00 15.11 0.01
C GLU A 343 -18.52 15.31 -0.36
N LEU A 344 -17.65 14.37 0.03
CA LEU A 344 -16.21 14.44 -0.22
C LEU A 344 -15.85 14.41 -1.72
N SER A 345 -16.68 13.76 -2.54
CA SER A 345 -16.43 13.54 -3.96
C SER A 345 -17.23 14.47 -4.89
N ASN A 346 -17.98 15.43 -4.35
CA ASN A 346 -18.94 16.23 -5.11
C ASN A 346 -19.94 15.35 -5.89
N ARG A 347 -20.54 14.37 -5.20
CA ARG A 347 -21.54 13.39 -5.68
C ARG A 347 -21.01 12.40 -6.72
N GLN A 348 -19.70 12.32 -6.92
CA GLN A 348 -19.09 11.37 -7.84
C GLN A 348 -18.96 9.95 -7.28
N ILE A 349 -19.00 9.78 -5.96
CA ILE A 349 -18.99 8.47 -5.30
C ILE A 349 -20.32 8.33 -4.56
N GLY A 350 -21.19 7.43 -5.02
CA GLY A 350 -22.48 7.17 -4.38
C GLY A 350 -22.34 6.13 -3.28
N LYS A 351 -21.82 4.96 -3.64
CA LYS A 351 -21.62 3.84 -2.72
C LYS A 351 -20.34 3.08 -3.03
N VAL A 352 -19.75 2.49 -2.00
CA VAL A 352 -18.65 1.53 -2.17
C VAL A 352 -19.25 0.14 -2.45
N ASN A 353 -18.65 -0.58 -3.39
CA ASN A 353 -19.12 -1.91 -3.80
C ASN A 353 -18.14 -3.04 -3.45
N ASN A 354 -16.88 -2.72 -3.11
CA ASN A 354 -15.88 -3.72 -2.74
C ASN A 354 -14.90 -3.18 -1.69
N THR A 355 -13.93 -4.00 -1.28
CA THR A 355 -12.89 -3.59 -0.32
C THR A 355 -12.05 -2.46 -0.90
N VAL A 356 -11.78 -1.45 -0.06
CA VAL A 356 -10.91 -0.31 -0.38
C VAL A 356 -9.46 -0.68 -0.10
N THR A 357 -8.56 -0.16 -0.93
CA THR A 357 -7.10 -0.36 -0.78
C THR A 357 -6.44 0.94 -0.37
N LEU A 358 -5.44 0.86 0.50
CA LEU A 358 -4.63 2.01 0.91
C LEU A 358 -3.24 1.90 0.28
N GLY A 359 -2.93 2.86 -0.60
CA GLY A 359 -1.59 3.04 -1.13
C GLY A 359 -0.62 3.52 -0.05
N TYR A 360 0.67 3.34 -0.32
CA TYR A 360 1.74 3.72 0.58
C TYR A 360 1.74 5.23 0.87
N ASP A 361 1.44 6.02 -0.15
CA ASP A 361 1.31 7.47 -0.08
C ASP A 361 0.06 7.97 0.68
N GLY A 362 -0.75 7.07 1.22
CA GLY A 362 -2.00 7.37 1.92
C GLY A 362 -3.21 7.53 1.00
N THR A 363 -3.07 7.31 -0.31
CA THR A 363 -4.17 7.36 -1.27
C THR A 363 -5.12 6.19 -1.09
N LEU A 364 -6.42 6.47 -1.05
CA LEU A 364 -7.48 5.47 -1.00
C LEU A 364 -7.95 5.12 -2.41
N TYR A 365 -7.99 3.82 -2.71
CA TYR A 365 -8.53 3.28 -3.95
C TYR A 365 -9.90 2.67 -3.67
N ILE A 366 -10.94 3.32 -4.17
CA ILE A 366 -12.33 3.04 -3.80
C ILE A 366 -13.08 2.46 -5.01
N PRO A 367 -13.34 1.14 -5.04
CA PRO A 367 -14.29 0.54 -5.97
C PRO A 367 -15.72 0.94 -5.60
N SER A 368 -16.36 1.70 -6.48
CA SER A 368 -17.68 2.29 -6.24
C SER A 368 -18.72 1.86 -7.29
N ASP A 369 -19.94 2.36 -7.14
CA ASP A 369 -21.01 2.23 -8.12
C ASP A 369 -20.79 2.95 -9.45
N LYS A 370 -19.84 3.89 -9.49
CA LYS A 370 -19.52 4.66 -10.69
C LYS A 370 -18.14 4.31 -11.26
N GLY A 371 -17.49 3.28 -10.71
CA GLY A 371 -16.15 2.84 -11.08
C GLY A 371 -15.14 3.00 -9.96
N ILE A 372 -13.86 3.11 -10.30
CA ILE A 372 -12.77 3.17 -9.31
C ILE A 372 -12.30 4.60 -9.17
N PHE A 373 -12.13 5.04 -7.92
CA PHE A 373 -11.63 6.38 -7.60
C PHE A 373 -10.36 6.28 -6.76
N ALA A 374 -9.32 7.00 -7.15
CA ALA A 374 -8.17 7.26 -6.29
C ALA A 374 -8.37 8.59 -5.57
N VAL A 375 -8.38 8.58 -4.24
CA VAL A 375 -8.57 9.76 -3.38
C VAL A 375 -7.28 10.03 -2.63
N SER A 376 -6.71 11.22 -2.75
CA SER A 376 -5.45 11.60 -2.13
C SER A 376 -5.48 11.48 -0.61
N ALA A 377 -4.30 11.38 0.01
CA ALA A 377 -4.16 11.23 1.45
C ALA A 377 -4.82 12.37 2.25
N PHE A 378 -5.19 12.07 3.50
CA PHE A 378 -5.57 13.09 4.46
C PHE A 378 -4.40 14.06 4.70
N PRO A 379 -4.65 15.38 4.77
CA PRO A 379 -5.94 16.06 4.90
C PRO A 379 -6.62 16.47 3.60
N GLN A 380 -6.02 16.27 2.43
CA GLN A 380 -6.61 16.75 1.18
C GLN A 380 -7.88 15.98 0.81
N LEU A 381 -7.83 14.64 0.82
CA LEU A 381 -8.95 13.76 0.48
C LEU A 381 -9.66 14.16 -0.83
N LYS A 382 -8.89 14.54 -1.86
CA LYS A 382 -9.42 14.93 -3.17
C LYS A 382 -9.22 13.80 -4.17
N ILE A 383 -10.18 13.58 -5.07
CA ILE A 383 -10.01 12.58 -6.12
C ILE A 383 -8.83 12.99 -7.03
N ARG A 384 -7.87 12.08 -7.24
CA ARG A 384 -6.70 12.19 -8.12
C ARG A 384 -7.01 11.77 -9.55
N TRP A 385 -7.77 10.69 -9.67
CA TRP A 385 -8.25 10.12 -10.93
C TRP A 385 -9.46 9.22 -10.68
N LYS A 386 -10.18 8.90 -11.77
CA LYS A 386 -11.25 7.91 -11.78
C LYS A 386 -11.16 7.03 -13.02
N TYR A 387 -11.59 5.79 -12.88
CA TYR A 387 -11.92 4.88 -13.98
C TYR A 387 -13.43 4.73 -14.01
N GLU A 388 -14.05 5.03 -15.14
CA GLU A 388 -15.50 4.97 -15.29
C GLU A 388 -15.96 3.55 -15.59
N GLN A 389 -16.97 3.12 -14.84
CA GLN A 389 -17.61 1.82 -15.02
C GLN A 389 -18.72 1.92 -16.06
N LYS A 390 -18.84 0.94 -16.97
CA LYS A 390 -19.96 0.87 -17.90
C LYS A 390 -21.22 0.29 -17.22
N GLU A 391 -22.34 0.42 -17.92
CA GLU A 391 -23.59 -0.22 -17.51
C GLU A 391 -23.41 -1.75 -17.39
N ASN A 392 -23.83 -2.34 -16.27
CA ASN A 392 -23.69 -3.76 -15.92
C ASN A 392 -22.26 -4.23 -15.60
N GLU A 393 -21.29 -3.34 -15.46
CA GLU A 393 -19.97 -3.71 -14.96
C GLU A 393 -19.93 -3.62 -13.42
N ILE A 394 -19.09 -4.42 -12.76
CA ILE A 394 -18.71 -4.30 -11.35
C ILE A 394 -17.19 -4.41 -11.27
N ASN A 395 -16.57 -3.56 -10.45
CA ASN A 395 -15.14 -3.57 -10.24
C ASN A 395 -14.76 -4.22 -8.90
N GLY A 396 -13.75 -5.09 -8.92
CA GLY A 396 -13.16 -5.71 -7.75
C GLY A 396 -12.25 -4.79 -6.93
N PRO A 397 -11.60 -5.31 -5.88
CA PRO A 397 -10.55 -4.60 -5.16
C PRO A 397 -9.40 -4.19 -6.10
N VAL A 398 -8.77 -3.07 -5.78
CA VAL A 398 -7.59 -2.58 -6.51
C VAL A 398 -6.32 -3.08 -5.83
N SER A 399 -5.38 -3.61 -6.60
CA SER A 399 -4.02 -3.90 -6.14
C SER A 399 -3.02 -3.00 -6.86
N LEU A 400 -1.91 -2.67 -6.24
CA LEU A 400 -0.89 -1.79 -6.80
C LEU A 400 0.39 -2.54 -7.12
N SER A 401 1.14 -2.08 -8.12
CA SER A 401 2.54 -2.51 -8.33
C SER A 401 3.41 -2.17 -7.11
N THR A 402 4.59 -2.79 -6.98
CA THR A 402 5.47 -2.57 -5.81
C THR A 402 5.99 -1.13 -5.74
N ASP A 403 6.20 -0.49 -6.89
CA ASP A 403 6.52 0.94 -7.04
C ASP A 403 5.29 1.87 -7.01
N GLU A 404 4.08 1.31 -6.95
CA GLU A 404 2.79 1.99 -7.06
C GLU A 404 2.61 2.81 -8.35
N SER A 405 3.32 2.49 -9.44
CA SER A 405 3.11 3.08 -10.77
C SER A 405 1.85 2.57 -11.49
N LYS A 406 1.37 1.36 -11.14
CA LYS A 406 0.22 0.72 -11.79
C LYS A 406 -0.84 0.29 -10.78
N ALA A 407 -2.09 0.34 -11.20
CA ALA A 407 -3.24 -0.18 -10.47
C ALA A 407 -3.89 -1.32 -11.26
N PHE A 408 -4.22 -2.41 -10.56
CA PHE A 408 -4.74 -3.65 -11.11
C PHE A 408 -6.09 -3.97 -10.46
N PHE A 409 -7.08 -4.37 -11.24
CA PHE A 409 -8.35 -4.87 -10.69
C PHE A 409 -9.05 -5.77 -11.70
N ILE A 410 -10.00 -6.55 -11.21
CA ILE A 410 -10.87 -7.34 -12.08
C ILE A 410 -12.15 -6.56 -12.34
N ASN A 411 -12.46 -6.36 -13.61
CA ASN A 411 -13.74 -5.83 -14.07
C ASN A 411 -14.63 -7.00 -14.49
N VAL A 412 -15.86 -7.04 -13.98
CA VAL A 412 -16.86 -8.08 -14.25
C VAL A 412 -18.01 -7.44 -15.01
N ASP A 413 -18.24 -7.85 -16.24
CA ASP A 413 -19.41 -7.49 -17.04
C ASP A 413 -20.50 -8.55 -16.78
N GLN A 414 -21.48 -8.16 -15.97
CA GLN A 414 -22.54 -9.03 -15.48
C GLN A 414 -23.46 -9.51 -16.62
N LYS A 415 -23.67 -8.68 -17.65
CA LYS A 415 -24.57 -9.00 -18.75
C LYS A 415 -24.00 -10.07 -19.66
N ASN A 416 -22.69 -10.02 -19.90
CA ASN A 416 -22.00 -10.95 -20.78
C ASN A 416 -21.27 -12.07 -20.02
N GLU A 417 -21.48 -12.14 -18.69
CA GLU A 417 -20.86 -13.11 -17.77
C GLU A 417 -19.35 -13.27 -17.98
N ARG A 418 -18.66 -12.15 -18.20
CA ARG A 418 -17.24 -12.12 -18.52
C ARG A 418 -16.50 -11.23 -17.54
N SER A 419 -15.28 -11.63 -17.21
CA SER A 419 -14.41 -10.83 -16.35
C SER A 419 -13.02 -10.69 -16.98
N GLN A 420 -12.31 -9.61 -16.70
CA GLN A 420 -10.97 -9.37 -17.24
C GLN A 420 -10.10 -8.59 -16.25
N LEU A 421 -8.78 -8.75 -16.35
CA LEU A 421 -7.82 -7.91 -15.65
C LEU A 421 -7.73 -6.56 -16.35
N ILE A 422 -7.90 -5.49 -15.59
CA ILE A 422 -7.65 -4.11 -16.02
C ILE A 422 -6.37 -3.61 -15.36
N VAL A 423 -5.53 -2.93 -16.16
CA VAL A 423 -4.29 -2.29 -15.72
C VAL A 423 -4.38 -0.81 -16.04
N LEU A 424 -4.27 0.02 -15.01
CA LEU A 424 -4.25 1.47 -15.15
C LEU A 424 -2.89 2.04 -14.77
N ASP A 425 -2.56 3.18 -15.36
CA ASP A 425 -1.51 4.06 -14.86
C ASP A 425 -2.00 4.69 -13.55
N ASN A 426 -1.31 4.44 -12.44
CA ASN A 426 -1.74 4.93 -11.13
C ASN A 426 -1.53 6.45 -10.96
N LEU A 427 -0.85 7.11 -11.90
CA LEU A 427 -0.66 8.56 -11.87
C LEU A 427 -1.95 9.30 -12.25
N ASP A 428 -2.64 8.83 -13.29
CA ASP A 428 -3.82 9.53 -13.81
C ASP A 428 -5.02 8.64 -14.15
N GLY A 429 -4.96 7.34 -13.83
CA GLY A 429 -6.06 6.40 -14.02
C GLY A 429 -6.29 6.02 -15.49
N SER A 430 -5.37 6.39 -16.39
CA SER A 430 -5.48 6.01 -17.81
C SER A 430 -5.29 4.51 -17.99
N LEU A 431 -6.04 3.93 -18.94
CA LEU A 431 -5.93 2.52 -19.26
C LEU A 431 -4.57 2.22 -19.90
N ILE A 432 -3.78 1.37 -19.26
CA ILE A 432 -2.53 0.82 -19.80
C ILE A 432 -2.85 -0.39 -20.67
N ALA A 433 -3.62 -1.32 -20.11
CA ALA A 433 -3.94 -2.59 -20.76
C ALA A 433 -5.19 -3.23 -20.16
N ALA A 434 -5.83 -4.09 -20.93
CA ALA A 434 -6.88 -5.00 -20.46
C ALA A 434 -6.58 -6.40 -21.01
N SER A 435 -6.83 -7.44 -20.23
CA SER A 435 -6.57 -8.80 -20.68
C SER A 435 -7.61 -9.22 -21.71
N ASP A 436 -7.19 -9.75 -22.86
CA ASP A 436 -8.11 -10.32 -23.85
C ASP A 436 -8.78 -11.61 -23.34
N TYR A 437 -8.15 -12.29 -22.38
CA TYR A 437 -8.69 -13.49 -21.78
C TYR A 437 -9.86 -13.16 -20.85
N ARG A 438 -10.98 -13.87 -21.04
CA ARG A 438 -12.17 -13.77 -20.18
C ARG A 438 -12.07 -14.76 -19.03
N LEU A 439 -11.89 -14.24 -17.83
CA LEU A 439 -12.00 -14.97 -16.57
C LEU A 439 -13.46 -15.39 -16.32
N GLY A 440 -13.65 -16.40 -15.47
CA GLY A 440 -14.95 -16.94 -15.12
C GLY A 440 -15.85 -15.96 -14.34
N SER A 441 -17.08 -16.39 -14.08
CA SER A 441 -18.04 -15.62 -13.29
C SER A 441 -17.63 -15.59 -11.81
N TYR A 442 -17.72 -14.41 -11.19
CA TYR A 442 -17.46 -14.17 -9.77
C TYR A 442 -18.76 -14.01 -8.95
N ALA A 443 -19.89 -14.45 -9.50
CA ALA A 443 -21.19 -14.42 -8.82
C ALA A 443 -21.36 -15.66 -7.92
N ASN A 444 -21.95 -15.44 -6.75
CA ASN A 444 -22.61 -16.48 -5.96
C ASN A 444 -24.11 -16.14 -5.83
N ASP A 445 -24.89 -16.99 -5.15
CA ASP A 445 -26.36 -16.88 -5.07
C ASP A 445 -26.90 -15.51 -4.60
N HIS A 446 -26.06 -14.67 -3.97
CA HIS A 446 -26.50 -13.39 -3.39
C HIS A 446 -25.56 -12.19 -3.64
N ASN A 447 -24.32 -12.37 -4.11
CA ASN A 447 -23.30 -11.32 -4.25
C ASN A 447 -22.22 -11.64 -5.30
N TYR A 448 -21.47 -10.62 -5.74
CA TYR A 448 -20.24 -10.80 -6.50
C TYR A 448 -19.04 -10.77 -5.55
N TYR A 449 -18.32 -11.88 -5.43
CA TYR A 449 -17.05 -11.92 -4.70
C TYR A 449 -15.89 -11.96 -5.69
N ILE A 450 -15.33 -10.78 -5.92
CA ILE A 450 -14.21 -10.60 -6.83
C ILE A 450 -12.92 -10.60 -5.98
N PRO A 451 -12.00 -11.56 -6.18
CA PRO A 451 -10.75 -11.58 -5.45
C PRO A 451 -9.88 -10.38 -5.83
N ALA A 452 -9.14 -9.88 -4.85
CA ALA A 452 -8.05 -8.96 -5.12
C ALA A 452 -6.99 -9.62 -6.01
N PRO A 453 -6.53 -8.97 -7.10
CA PRO A 453 -5.33 -9.43 -7.80
C PRO A 453 -4.13 -9.49 -6.85
N VAL A 454 -3.29 -10.51 -6.93
CA VAL A 454 -2.09 -10.64 -6.09
C VAL A 454 -0.88 -10.24 -6.92
N VAL A 455 -0.18 -9.19 -6.52
CA VAL A 455 0.87 -8.56 -7.34
C VAL A 455 2.25 -8.99 -6.83
N GLN A 456 3.04 -9.62 -7.70
CA GLN A 456 4.41 -10.09 -7.38
C GLN A 456 5.44 -8.99 -7.53
N ASP A 457 5.36 -8.23 -8.62
CA ASP A 457 6.29 -7.16 -8.95
C ASP A 457 5.57 -6.10 -9.80
N ASN A 458 6.32 -5.25 -10.51
CA ASN A 458 5.75 -4.18 -11.34
C ASN A 458 5.05 -4.65 -12.62
N SER A 459 5.05 -5.96 -12.89
CA SER A 459 4.67 -6.58 -14.16
C SER A 459 3.90 -7.89 -14.05
N ARG A 460 4.05 -8.69 -12.97
CA ARG A 460 3.36 -9.98 -12.82
C ARG A 460 2.24 -9.93 -11.79
N VAL A 461 1.06 -10.39 -12.20
CA VAL A 461 -0.16 -10.41 -11.40
C VAL A 461 -0.81 -11.79 -11.44
N PHE A 462 -1.26 -12.26 -10.29
CA PHE A 462 -1.95 -13.53 -10.13
C PHE A 462 -3.42 -13.31 -9.77
N VAL A 463 -4.32 -14.06 -10.42
CA VAL A 463 -5.77 -13.94 -10.19
C VAL A 463 -6.40 -15.31 -10.10
N LEU A 464 -7.09 -15.57 -8.98
CA LEU A 464 -7.85 -16.80 -8.82
C LEU A 464 -9.11 -16.74 -9.70
N ASN A 465 -9.38 -17.84 -10.42
CA ASN A 465 -10.56 -17.97 -11.25
C ASN A 465 -11.74 -18.50 -10.43
N GLY A 466 -12.67 -17.60 -10.09
CA GLY A 466 -13.82 -17.89 -9.23
C GLY A 466 -13.63 -17.49 -7.77
N PHE A 467 -14.64 -17.81 -6.97
CA PHE A 467 -14.63 -17.66 -5.51
C PHE A 467 -13.94 -18.87 -4.86
N ASP A 468 -13.20 -18.66 -3.77
CA ASP A 468 -12.73 -19.68 -2.81
C ASP A 468 -12.52 -21.10 -3.35
N SER A 469 -11.26 -21.57 -3.46
CA SER A 469 -10.93 -22.85 -4.10
C SER A 469 -11.21 -22.86 -5.61
N GLY A 470 -10.72 -21.83 -6.31
CA GLY A 470 -10.84 -21.75 -7.77
C GLY A 470 -10.11 -22.90 -8.48
N ASN A 471 -10.59 -23.31 -9.65
CA ASN A 471 -9.96 -24.41 -10.41
C ASN A 471 -8.76 -23.98 -11.25
N LYS A 472 -8.54 -22.66 -11.38
CA LYS A 472 -7.43 -22.09 -12.14
C LYS A 472 -6.84 -20.88 -11.42
N LEU A 473 -5.53 -20.76 -11.49
CA LEU A 473 -4.79 -19.57 -11.14
C LEU A 473 -4.25 -18.95 -12.42
N PHE A 474 -4.74 -17.77 -12.76
CA PHE A 474 -4.24 -17.00 -13.90
C PHE A 474 -3.00 -16.23 -13.52
N VAL A 475 -2.05 -16.19 -14.45
CA VAL A 475 -0.81 -15.44 -14.37
C VAL A 475 -0.78 -14.47 -15.54
N PHE A 476 -0.74 -13.18 -15.22
CA PHE A 476 -0.69 -12.10 -16.18
C PHE A 476 0.68 -11.42 -16.10
N ASP A 477 1.46 -11.49 -17.17
CA ASP A 477 2.71 -10.77 -17.33
C ASP A 477 2.48 -9.55 -18.24
N ILE A 478 2.69 -8.34 -17.73
CA ILE A 478 2.64 -7.10 -18.50
C ILE A 478 4.04 -6.78 -19.02
N ASN A 479 4.20 -6.72 -20.35
CA ASN A 479 5.48 -6.37 -20.97
C ASN A 479 5.70 -4.85 -21.09
N ASP A 480 6.91 -4.43 -21.48
CA ASP A 480 7.25 -3.00 -21.68
C ASP A 480 6.41 -2.31 -22.75
N LYS A 481 5.82 -3.10 -23.67
CA LYS A 481 4.89 -2.60 -24.70
C LYS A 481 3.45 -2.45 -24.19
N LYS A 482 3.21 -2.66 -22.89
CA LYS A 482 1.89 -2.60 -22.26
C LYS A 482 0.92 -3.67 -22.77
N GLU A 483 1.44 -4.80 -23.24
CA GLU A 483 0.63 -5.96 -23.62
C GLU A 483 0.61 -6.97 -22.48
N ILE A 484 -0.50 -7.73 -22.36
CA ILE A 484 -0.68 -8.73 -21.31
C ILE A 484 -0.52 -10.12 -21.90
N LYS A 485 0.54 -10.83 -21.50
CA LYS A 485 0.65 -12.27 -21.72
C LYS A 485 -0.12 -13.00 -20.63
N THR A 486 -1.09 -13.80 -21.02
CA THR A 486 -1.93 -14.57 -20.09
C THR A 486 -1.53 -16.05 -20.10
N GLN A 487 -1.30 -16.60 -18.91
CA GLN A 487 -1.05 -18.01 -18.66
C GLN A 487 -1.97 -18.49 -17.53
N ASN A 488 -2.13 -19.79 -17.35
CA ASN A 488 -2.84 -20.32 -16.19
C ASN A 488 -2.29 -21.67 -15.74
N ILE A 489 -2.54 -21.97 -14.47
CA ILE A 489 -2.30 -23.27 -13.85
C ILE A 489 -3.67 -23.81 -13.44
N ALA A 490 -3.98 -25.05 -13.81
CA ALA A 490 -5.23 -25.71 -13.46
C ALA A 490 -5.01 -26.73 -12.34
N ALA A 491 -6.00 -26.91 -11.48
CA ALA A 491 -6.02 -27.92 -10.45
C ALA A 491 -7.33 -28.72 -10.49
N ASP A 492 -7.23 -30.01 -10.20
CA ASP A 492 -8.38 -30.92 -10.20
C ASP A 492 -9.29 -30.70 -8.97
N LYS A 493 -8.69 -30.45 -7.81
CA LYS A 493 -9.41 -30.26 -6.54
C LYS A 493 -9.59 -28.79 -6.16
N GLY A 494 -8.77 -27.89 -6.71
CA GLY A 494 -8.83 -26.46 -6.46
C GLY A 494 -7.49 -25.81 -6.07
N ILE A 495 -7.51 -24.48 -6.05
CA ILE A 495 -6.38 -23.59 -5.80
C ILE A 495 -6.81 -22.48 -4.84
N SER A 496 -5.96 -22.13 -3.87
CA SER A 496 -6.19 -20.97 -3.00
C SER A 496 -5.72 -19.67 -3.65
N GLN A 497 -6.14 -18.53 -3.10
CA GLN A 497 -5.48 -17.27 -3.42
C GLN A 497 -3.98 -17.38 -3.04
N PRO A 498 -3.05 -16.92 -3.90
CA PRO A 498 -1.63 -17.05 -3.63
C PRO A 498 -1.12 -15.99 -2.65
N VAL A 499 0.06 -16.26 -2.10
CA VAL A 499 0.84 -15.36 -1.26
C VAL A 499 2.26 -15.26 -1.77
N ILE A 500 2.94 -14.16 -1.42
CA ILE A 500 4.31 -13.92 -1.88
C ILE A 500 5.22 -13.72 -0.68
N ASP A 501 6.40 -14.33 -0.69
CA ASP A 501 7.40 -14.13 0.36
C ASP A 501 8.37 -12.98 0.06
N SER A 502 9.31 -12.73 0.97
CA SER A 502 10.34 -11.69 0.81
C SER A 502 11.30 -11.94 -0.35
N SER A 503 11.36 -13.16 -0.87
CA SER A 503 12.21 -13.55 -2.00
C SER A 503 11.44 -13.54 -3.32
N SER A 504 10.21 -12.99 -3.32
CA SER A 504 9.31 -12.97 -4.47
C SER A 504 8.88 -14.37 -4.94
N ASN A 505 8.94 -15.39 -4.08
CA ASN A 505 8.36 -16.70 -4.37
C ASN A 505 6.84 -16.63 -4.17
N VAL A 506 6.09 -17.26 -5.07
CA VAL A 506 4.62 -17.30 -5.02
C VAL A 506 4.18 -18.68 -4.53
N TYR A 507 3.44 -18.72 -3.43
CA TYR A 507 2.93 -19.94 -2.81
C TYR A 507 1.42 -19.96 -2.80
N PHE A 508 0.82 -21.14 -2.92
CA PHE A 508 -0.62 -21.35 -2.85
C PHE A 508 -0.93 -22.79 -2.43
N VAL A 509 -2.15 -23.03 -1.97
CA VAL A 509 -2.66 -24.40 -1.87
C VAL A 509 -3.05 -24.86 -3.27
N TYR A 510 -2.57 -26.02 -3.67
CA TYR A 510 -2.82 -26.69 -4.95
C TYR A 510 -3.15 -28.15 -4.67
N ASN A 511 -4.35 -28.59 -5.04
CA ASN A 511 -4.78 -29.98 -4.82
C ASN A 511 -4.59 -30.47 -3.36
N ASN A 512 -4.94 -29.60 -2.40
CA ASN A 512 -4.82 -29.78 -0.95
C ASN A 512 -3.40 -29.77 -0.38
N LYS A 513 -2.37 -29.41 -1.16
CA LYS A 513 -0.97 -29.32 -0.72
C LYS A 513 -0.43 -27.93 -0.96
N ILE A 514 0.63 -27.53 -0.27
CA ILE A 514 1.35 -26.32 -0.65
C ILE A 514 2.09 -26.57 -1.96
N ALA A 515 2.03 -25.60 -2.85
CA ALA A 515 2.84 -25.54 -4.05
C ALA A 515 3.47 -24.16 -4.23
N LYS A 516 4.55 -24.12 -5.00
CA LYS A 516 5.22 -22.91 -5.45
C LYS A 516 5.02 -22.74 -6.95
N TYR A 517 4.81 -21.50 -7.41
CA TYR A 517 4.82 -21.21 -8.85
C TYR A 517 6.23 -21.29 -9.43
N ASP A 518 6.39 -22.06 -10.50
CA ASP A 518 7.57 -22.00 -11.36
C ASP A 518 7.26 -21.19 -12.63
N ALA A 519 7.87 -20.02 -12.73
CA ALA A 519 7.71 -19.12 -13.88
C ALA A 519 8.32 -19.68 -15.17
N LEU A 520 9.34 -20.54 -15.09
CA LEU A 520 9.99 -21.11 -16.28
C LEU A 520 9.10 -22.16 -16.95
N GLN A 521 8.48 -23.02 -16.14
CA GLN A 521 7.61 -24.09 -16.61
C GLN A 521 6.14 -23.68 -16.69
N ASN A 522 5.77 -22.52 -16.13
CA ASN A 522 4.40 -22.12 -15.87
C ASN A 522 3.61 -23.24 -15.15
N ALA A 523 4.18 -23.76 -14.07
CA ALA A 523 3.68 -24.94 -13.36
C ALA A 523 3.64 -24.71 -11.85
N ALA A 524 2.87 -25.56 -11.16
CA ALA A 524 2.90 -25.66 -9.71
C ALA A 524 3.90 -26.75 -9.30
N ILE A 525 4.94 -26.38 -8.56
CA ILE A 525 5.85 -27.32 -7.89
C ILE A 525 5.22 -27.68 -6.55
N VAL A 526 4.72 -28.91 -6.43
CA VAL A 526 4.03 -29.40 -5.23
C VAL A 526 5.03 -29.89 -4.19
N PHE A 527 4.82 -29.51 -2.93
CA PHE A 527 5.60 -30.02 -1.81
C PHE A 527 4.84 -31.15 -1.11
N ASP A 528 5.09 -32.40 -1.48
CA ASP A 528 4.35 -33.56 -0.99
C ASP A 528 4.41 -33.72 0.54
N GLY A 529 5.52 -33.30 1.16
CA GLY A 529 5.73 -33.30 2.61
C GLY A 529 4.91 -32.24 3.38
N SER A 530 4.27 -31.29 2.69
CA SER A 530 3.47 -30.24 3.33
C SER A 530 2.17 -30.76 3.95
N ALA A 531 1.59 -29.99 4.88
CA ALA A 531 0.26 -30.27 5.42
C ALA A 531 -0.79 -30.44 4.31
N THR A 532 -1.74 -31.35 4.55
CA THR A 532 -2.99 -31.36 3.81
C THR A 532 -3.86 -30.20 4.30
N LEU A 533 -4.21 -29.31 3.38
CA LEU A 533 -4.98 -28.09 3.61
C LEU A 533 -6.25 -28.06 2.75
N ASP A 534 -7.21 -27.23 3.14
CA ASP A 534 -8.36 -26.90 2.31
C ASP A 534 -7.92 -25.99 1.14
N ASN A 535 -8.48 -26.16 -0.05
CA ASN A 535 -8.10 -25.33 -1.20
C ASN A 535 -8.63 -23.90 -1.08
N ALA A 536 -9.56 -23.64 -0.17
CA ALA A 536 -10.05 -22.32 0.17
C ALA A 536 -9.30 -21.70 1.36
N SER A 537 -8.24 -22.31 1.89
CA SER A 537 -7.46 -21.77 3.01
C SER A 537 -6.87 -20.38 2.72
N ILE A 538 -6.80 -19.54 3.74
CA ILE A 538 -6.04 -18.29 3.66
C ILE A 538 -4.61 -18.60 4.08
N LEU A 539 -3.68 -18.22 3.22
CA LEU A 539 -2.26 -18.24 3.51
C LEU A 539 -1.77 -16.83 3.85
N ILE A 540 -0.70 -16.75 4.61
CA ILE A 540 0.07 -15.52 4.85
C ILE A 540 1.56 -15.86 4.99
N THR A 541 2.44 -14.89 4.76
CA THR A 541 3.91 -15.07 4.83
C THR A 541 4.59 -14.01 5.70
N ASP A 542 5.76 -14.36 6.22
CA ASP A 542 6.66 -13.43 6.88
C ASP A 542 7.97 -13.23 6.09
N ALA A 543 8.86 -12.34 6.55
CA ALA A 543 10.14 -12.07 5.90
C ALA A 543 11.19 -13.18 6.10
N SER A 544 10.85 -14.24 6.84
CA SER A 544 11.62 -15.49 6.89
C SER A 544 11.08 -16.55 5.93
N SER A 545 10.12 -16.20 5.06
CA SER A 545 9.44 -17.14 4.16
C SER A 545 8.70 -18.27 4.88
N ASN A 546 8.33 -18.10 6.15
CA ASN A 546 7.38 -19.02 6.77
C ASN A 546 5.98 -18.80 6.20
N ILE A 547 5.21 -19.87 6.04
CA ILE A 547 3.82 -19.81 5.59
C ILE A 547 2.93 -20.17 6.76
N TYR A 548 1.85 -19.40 6.97
CA TYR A 548 0.82 -19.73 7.94
C TYR A 548 -0.51 -19.88 7.21
N ALA A 549 -1.23 -20.96 7.48
CA ALA A 549 -2.49 -21.31 6.85
C ALA A 549 -3.60 -21.40 7.89
N ILE A 550 -4.78 -20.89 7.56
CA ILE A 550 -6.01 -21.13 8.34
C ILE A 550 -7.04 -21.90 7.50
N ASP A 551 -7.53 -23.00 8.08
CA ASP A 551 -8.53 -23.87 7.48
C ASP A 551 -9.84 -23.72 8.27
N THR A 552 -10.84 -23.05 7.70
CA THR A 552 -12.13 -22.81 8.38
C THR A 552 -13.31 -23.58 7.77
N TYR A 553 -13.15 -24.21 6.61
CA TYR A 553 -14.24 -24.88 5.88
C TYR A 553 -14.46 -26.34 6.30
N ASN A 554 -13.42 -26.98 6.84
CA ASN A 554 -13.55 -28.32 7.36
C ASN A 554 -14.53 -28.33 8.56
N GLN A 555 -15.59 -29.14 8.45
CA GLN A 555 -16.67 -29.20 9.44
C GLN A 555 -16.26 -29.95 10.71
N THR A 556 -15.27 -30.85 10.63
CA THR A 556 -14.83 -31.69 11.75
C THR A 556 -13.58 -31.14 12.43
N GLN A 557 -12.64 -30.55 11.68
CA GLN A 557 -11.39 -30.01 12.24
C GLN A 557 -10.97 -28.72 11.53
N LYS A 558 -11.13 -27.59 12.22
CA LYS A 558 -10.62 -26.28 11.79
C LYS A 558 -9.31 -26.04 12.50
N LYS A 559 -8.30 -25.61 11.76
CA LYS A 559 -6.94 -25.53 12.28
C LYS A 559 -6.18 -24.33 11.73
N VAL A 560 -5.15 -23.94 12.46
CA VAL A 560 -4.08 -23.08 11.98
C VAL A 560 -2.82 -23.93 11.87
N THR A 561 -2.15 -23.85 10.73
CA THR A 561 -0.92 -24.58 10.45
C THR A 561 0.21 -23.59 10.17
N GLY A 562 1.33 -23.70 10.88
CA GLY A 562 2.57 -23.03 10.49
C GLY A 562 3.42 -24.00 9.68
N ILE A 563 3.95 -23.54 8.55
CA ILE A 563 4.75 -24.34 7.63
C ILE A 563 6.09 -23.62 7.45
N ARG A 564 7.16 -24.33 7.77
CA ARG A 564 8.52 -23.81 7.68
C ARG A 564 9.08 -24.09 6.29
N ASN A 565 9.64 -23.06 5.68
CA ASN A 565 10.58 -23.17 4.57
C ASN A 565 12.01 -23.28 5.14
N ASN A 566 12.80 -24.27 4.69
CA ASN A 566 14.20 -24.34 5.08
C ASN A 566 15.07 -23.53 4.11
N SER A 567 15.70 -22.47 4.59
CA SER A 567 16.62 -21.67 3.76
C SER A 567 17.81 -22.47 3.21
N ALA A 568 18.19 -23.58 3.85
CA ALA A 568 19.26 -24.47 3.37
C ALA A 568 18.79 -25.52 2.35
N ASP A 569 17.48 -25.74 2.25
CA ASP A 569 16.84 -26.63 1.28
C ASP A 569 15.52 -25.98 0.83
N PRO A 570 15.55 -25.17 -0.25
CA PRO A 570 14.40 -24.40 -0.70
C PRO A 570 13.21 -25.26 -1.16
N ASP A 571 13.41 -26.58 -1.29
CA ASP A 571 12.36 -27.56 -1.61
C ASP A 571 11.78 -28.23 -0.36
N TYR A 572 12.31 -27.92 0.83
CA TYR A 572 11.83 -28.46 2.10
C TYR A 572 10.74 -27.58 2.71
N PHE A 573 9.51 -28.10 2.68
CA PHE A 573 8.37 -27.58 3.42
C PHE A 573 7.88 -28.62 4.43
N ALA A 574 8.00 -28.30 5.71
CA ALA A 574 7.51 -29.15 6.78
C ALA A 574 6.61 -28.37 7.74
N ASN A 575 5.65 -29.07 8.33
CA ASN A 575 4.80 -28.50 9.37
C ASN A 575 5.66 -28.14 10.57
N SER A 576 5.63 -26.88 10.94
CA SER A 576 6.27 -26.36 12.14
C SER A 576 5.36 -26.52 13.35
N PHE A 577 4.05 -26.25 13.20
CA PHE A 577 3.02 -26.51 14.19
C PHE A 577 1.65 -26.68 13.52
N VAL A 578 0.74 -27.38 14.20
CA VAL A 578 -0.69 -27.44 13.88
C VAL A 578 -1.46 -27.22 15.17
N VAL A 579 -2.48 -26.38 15.15
CA VAL A 579 -3.35 -26.15 16.30
C VAL A 579 -4.81 -26.06 15.89
N ASP A 580 -5.67 -26.76 16.63
CA ASP A 580 -7.11 -26.76 16.39
C ASP A 580 -7.76 -25.46 16.91
N ILE A 581 -8.69 -24.93 16.13
CA ILE A 581 -9.41 -23.67 16.41
C ILE A 581 -10.94 -23.84 16.46
N ASN A 582 -11.46 -25.06 16.27
CA ASN A 582 -12.87 -25.41 16.48
C ASN A 582 -13.05 -26.34 17.69
N THR A 583 -12.86 -25.82 18.89
CA THR A 583 -13.33 -26.51 20.11
C THR A 583 -14.63 -25.83 20.58
N ASP A 584 -15.48 -26.57 21.30
CA ASP A 584 -16.72 -26.01 21.91
C ASP A 584 -16.43 -24.75 22.76
N ALA A 585 -15.20 -24.63 23.27
CA ALA A 585 -14.72 -23.49 24.04
C ALA A 585 -14.49 -22.20 23.20
N VAL A 586 -14.20 -22.34 21.89
CA VAL A 586 -13.64 -21.29 21.03
C VAL A 586 -14.69 -20.72 20.06
N GLY A 587 -15.66 -21.51 19.59
CA GLY A 587 -16.70 -21.11 18.64
C GLY A 587 -16.27 -21.24 17.17
N ASN A 588 -17.11 -20.80 16.22
CA ASN A 588 -16.83 -20.93 14.79
C ASN A 588 -15.91 -19.78 14.28
N PRO A 589 -14.65 -20.04 13.91
CA PRO A 589 -13.73 -19.03 13.38
C PRO A 589 -14.14 -18.57 11.98
N ARG A 590 -13.99 -17.27 11.75
CA ARG A 590 -14.14 -16.66 10.43
C ARG A 590 -12.90 -16.90 9.59
N LYS A 591 -13.08 -16.90 8.27
CA LYS A 591 -12.02 -17.00 7.28
C LYS A 591 -11.21 -15.70 7.20
N LYS A 592 -10.45 -15.39 8.25
CA LYS A 592 -9.52 -14.25 8.33
C LYS A 592 -8.31 -14.62 9.17
N LEU A 593 -7.16 -14.11 8.77
CA LEU A 593 -5.91 -14.28 9.50
C LEU A 593 -5.10 -12.99 9.39
N ALA A 594 -4.57 -12.53 10.51
CA ALA A 594 -3.64 -11.41 10.57
C ALA A 594 -2.39 -11.84 11.34
N LEU A 595 -1.21 -11.46 10.85
CA LEU A 595 0.06 -11.71 11.52
C LEU A 595 0.55 -10.43 12.19
N ALA A 596 0.90 -10.53 13.47
CA ALA A 596 1.51 -9.44 14.19
C ALA A 596 3.06 -9.53 14.15
N PRO A 597 3.78 -8.41 14.31
CA PRO A 597 5.24 -8.35 14.38
C PRO A 597 5.92 -9.40 15.26
N ASP A 598 5.32 -9.76 16.39
CA ASP A 598 5.88 -10.77 17.29
C ASP A 598 5.64 -12.22 16.85
N GLY A 599 4.98 -12.41 15.70
CA GLY A 599 4.52 -13.66 15.11
C GLY A 599 3.29 -14.28 15.75
N THR A 600 2.55 -13.53 16.55
CA THR A 600 1.20 -13.93 16.97
C THR A 600 0.26 -13.84 15.77
N LEU A 601 -0.50 -14.89 15.54
CA LEU A 601 -1.59 -14.89 14.56
C LEU A 601 -2.90 -14.53 15.24
N TYR A 602 -3.72 -13.73 14.58
CA TYR A 602 -5.04 -13.35 15.06
C TYR A 602 -6.11 -13.75 14.07
N THR A 603 -7.20 -14.31 14.58
CA THR A 603 -8.47 -14.52 13.88
C THR A 603 -9.62 -14.19 14.83
N ALA A 604 -10.86 -14.32 14.38
CA ALA A 604 -12.02 -14.04 15.21
C ALA A 604 -13.16 -14.99 14.91
N THR A 605 -13.97 -15.26 15.93
CA THR A 605 -15.32 -15.79 15.79
C THR A 605 -16.31 -14.62 15.74
N ALA A 606 -17.62 -14.92 15.75
CA ALA A 606 -18.64 -13.89 15.84
C ALA A 606 -18.54 -13.04 17.12
N THR A 607 -17.90 -13.54 18.19
CA THR A 607 -17.94 -12.90 19.52
C THR A 607 -16.57 -12.78 20.20
N HIS A 608 -15.52 -13.45 19.70
CA HIS A 608 -14.21 -13.46 20.34
C HIS A 608 -13.07 -13.29 19.34
N VAL A 609 -12.00 -12.62 19.76
CA VAL A 609 -10.71 -12.65 19.06
C VAL A 609 -9.97 -13.88 19.55
N LEU A 610 -9.38 -14.62 18.63
CA LEU A 610 -8.50 -15.74 18.91
C LEU A 610 -7.07 -15.32 18.61
N SER A 611 -6.19 -15.50 19.59
CA SER A 611 -4.75 -15.33 19.40
C SER A 611 -4.09 -16.70 19.36
N ILE A 612 -3.28 -16.96 18.34
CA ILE A 612 -2.44 -18.14 18.23
C ILE A 612 -1.00 -17.69 18.44
N THR A 613 -0.48 -17.96 19.63
CA THR A 613 0.84 -17.49 20.06
C THR A 613 1.85 -18.64 20.05
N PRO A 614 3.10 -18.41 19.62
CA PRO A 614 4.19 -19.36 19.80
C PRO A 614 4.39 -19.74 21.28
N VAL A 615 4.60 -21.02 21.57
CA VAL A 615 4.87 -21.56 22.92
C VAL A 615 6.28 -22.13 23.01
N THR A 616 6.67 -22.96 22.04
CA THR A 616 8.04 -23.44 21.95
C THR A 616 8.64 -23.05 20.62
N VAL A 617 9.94 -22.76 20.67
CA VAL A 617 10.79 -22.55 19.50
C VAL A 617 11.85 -23.64 19.48
N ALA A 618 12.41 -23.91 18.30
CA ALA A 618 13.36 -24.99 18.05
C ALA A 618 14.48 -25.09 19.12
N ALA A 619 14.90 -26.33 19.42
CA ALA A 619 15.82 -26.68 20.53
C ALA A 619 17.14 -25.89 20.58
N GLU A 620 17.61 -25.40 19.42
CA GLU A 620 18.80 -24.55 19.25
C GLU A 620 18.67 -23.14 19.85
N THR A 621 17.49 -22.77 20.38
CA THR A 621 17.17 -21.43 20.87
C THR A 621 16.73 -21.39 22.34
N THR A 622 17.22 -22.32 23.18
CA THR A 622 16.92 -22.25 24.63
C THR A 622 17.53 -21.00 25.27
N THR A 623 18.79 -20.71 24.97
CA THR A 623 19.47 -19.44 25.30
C THR A 623 20.08 -18.86 24.04
N ILE A 624 19.84 -17.59 23.75
CA ILE A 624 20.49 -16.89 22.62
C ILE A 624 21.34 -15.73 23.15
N ASN A 625 22.54 -15.56 22.59
CA ASN A 625 23.41 -14.41 22.84
C ASN A 625 23.39 -13.52 21.59
N LEU A 626 23.15 -12.22 21.77
CA LEU A 626 23.00 -11.26 20.68
C LEU A 626 24.06 -10.16 20.80
N ASP A 627 24.96 -10.12 19.84
CA ASP A 627 26.00 -9.10 19.65
C ASP A 627 25.65 -8.07 18.56
N ASN A 628 24.50 -8.26 17.91
CA ASN A 628 23.89 -7.32 16.98
C ASN A 628 22.36 -7.50 16.98
N LEU A 629 21.66 -6.47 16.50
CA LEU A 629 20.22 -6.51 16.26
C LEU A 629 19.91 -6.04 14.85
N SER A 630 18.91 -6.67 14.23
CA SER A 630 18.40 -6.29 12.93
C SER A 630 17.02 -5.64 13.08
N THR A 631 16.74 -4.63 12.25
CA THR A 631 15.41 -4.01 12.18
C THR A 631 14.36 -5.02 11.67
N ASN A 632 13.11 -4.83 12.05
CA ASN A 632 11.97 -5.74 11.79
C ASN A 632 12.25 -7.19 12.11
N THR A 633 12.99 -7.45 13.17
CA THR A 633 13.38 -8.81 13.53
C THR A 633 12.81 -9.18 14.88
N VAL A 634 12.22 -10.37 14.96
CA VAL A 634 11.85 -11.01 16.21
C VAL A 634 12.88 -12.10 16.56
N TYR A 635 13.52 -11.92 17.71
CA TYR A 635 14.39 -12.91 18.32
C TYR A 635 13.59 -13.63 19.39
N ARG A 636 13.49 -14.96 19.28
CA ARG A 636 12.79 -15.77 20.27
C ARG A 636 13.71 -16.78 20.92
N ALA A 637 13.53 -16.98 22.23
CA ALA A 637 14.18 -18.04 22.97
C ALA A 637 13.21 -18.72 23.95
N SER A 638 13.36 -20.03 24.16
CA SER A 638 12.50 -20.76 25.09
C SER A 638 12.82 -20.51 26.57
N LYS A 639 14.05 -20.05 26.90
CA LYS A 639 14.44 -19.73 28.29
C LYS A 639 15.03 -18.33 28.45
N THR A 640 16.10 -18.01 27.72
CA THR A 640 16.87 -16.79 28.00
C THR A 640 17.36 -16.10 26.73
N ILE A 641 17.31 -14.77 26.72
CA ILE A 641 17.98 -13.92 25.72
C ILE A 641 19.02 -13.07 26.46
N ILE A 642 20.26 -13.08 25.99
CA ILE A 642 21.35 -12.23 26.50
C ILE A 642 21.74 -11.28 25.39
N VAL A 643 21.69 -9.98 25.66
CA VAL A 643 22.13 -8.93 24.74
C VAL A 643 23.45 -8.36 25.24
N GLU A 644 24.47 -8.40 24.39
CA GLU A 644 25.79 -7.84 24.67
C GLU A 644 25.73 -6.30 24.77
N GLY A 645 26.83 -5.67 25.20
CA GLY A 645 26.93 -4.22 25.29
C GLY A 645 27.05 -3.56 23.91
N ILE A 646 25.93 -3.40 23.21
CA ILE A 646 25.85 -2.90 21.83
C ILE A 646 25.18 -1.53 21.75
N ASP A 647 25.47 -0.79 20.68
CA ASP A 647 24.73 0.40 20.30
C ASP A 647 23.56 0.01 19.39
N ILE A 648 22.34 0.31 19.83
CA ILE A 648 21.13 0.11 19.03
C ILE A 648 20.87 1.39 18.24
N GLU A 649 21.20 1.34 16.94
CA GLU A 649 21.04 2.45 16.01
C GLU A 649 19.60 2.93 15.89
N ALA A 650 19.41 4.22 15.55
CA ALA A 650 18.09 4.84 15.42
C ALA A 650 17.17 4.13 14.41
N SER A 651 17.75 3.37 13.46
CA SER A 651 17.03 2.62 12.44
C SER A 651 16.56 1.22 12.86
N ILE A 652 16.88 0.79 14.09
CA ILE A 652 16.52 -0.53 14.59
C ILE A 652 15.15 -0.53 15.25
N ASN A 653 14.26 -1.38 14.76
CA ASN A 653 13.03 -1.80 15.43
C ASN A 653 13.03 -3.32 15.64
N THR A 654 13.13 -3.79 16.88
CA THR A 654 13.34 -5.21 17.18
C THR A 654 12.47 -5.68 18.34
N ILE A 655 12.04 -6.94 18.28
CA ILE A 655 11.32 -7.62 19.35
C ILE A 655 12.17 -8.75 19.91
N LEU A 656 12.39 -8.72 21.23
CA LEU A 656 12.96 -9.82 22.00
C LEU A 656 11.82 -10.53 22.73
N ASN A 657 11.64 -11.83 22.49
CA ASN A 657 10.58 -12.62 23.11
C ASN A 657 11.15 -13.88 23.77
N SER A 658 11.24 -13.90 25.09
CA SER A 658 11.82 -14.99 25.87
C SER A 658 10.76 -15.72 26.69
N GLY A 659 10.81 -17.06 26.71
CA GLY A 659 10.00 -17.88 27.61
C GLY A 659 10.35 -17.72 29.09
N GLY A 660 11.53 -17.20 29.41
CA GLY A 660 12.00 -16.95 30.77
C GLY A 660 12.51 -15.51 30.93
N SER A 661 13.81 -15.31 30.80
CA SER A 661 14.47 -14.02 31.11
C SER A 661 15.07 -13.34 29.88
N ILE A 662 15.23 -12.01 29.97
CA ILE A 662 16.03 -11.20 29.04
C ILE A 662 17.05 -10.45 29.88
N SER A 663 18.34 -10.57 29.55
CA SER A 663 19.47 -9.98 30.27
C SER A 663 20.26 -9.06 29.36
N PHE A 664 20.62 -7.88 29.85
CA PHE A 664 21.45 -6.91 29.12
C PHE A 664 22.80 -6.78 29.81
N LYS A 665 23.89 -6.95 29.06
CA LYS A 665 25.25 -6.71 29.58
C LYS A 665 25.55 -5.21 29.65
N SER A 666 26.51 -4.86 30.50
CA SER A 666 27.01 -3.49 30.60
C SER A 666 27.51 -2.99 29.25
N GLY A 667 27.21 -1.73 28.93
CA GLY A 667 27.60 -1.09 27.67
C GLY A 667 26.49 -0.95 26.63
N LEU A 668 25.28 -1.48 26.88
CA LEU A 668 24.14 -1.27 25.98
C LEU A 668 23.74 0.21 25.92
N ARG A 669 23.62 0.76 24.71
CA ARG A 669 23.05 2.10 24.48
C ARG A 669 21.94 2.03 23.44
N VAL A 670 20.83 2.73 23.70
CA VAL A 670 19.71 2.84 22.77
C VAL A 670 19.70 4.24 22.20
N ILE A 671 20.02 4.38 20.91
CA ILE A 671 20.05 5.67 20.24
C ILE A 671 18.62 6.16 20.01
N LYS A 672 18.39 7.47 20.22
CA LYS A 672 17.07 8.08 20.02
C LYS A 672 16.55 7.79 18.61
N GLY A 673 15.37 7.19 18.52
CA GLY A 673 14.75 6.72 17.27
C GLY A 673 14.59 5.21 17.24
N ALA A 674 15.50 4.48 17.89
CA ALA A 674 15.44 3.03 17.98
C ALA A 674 14.23 2.56 18.80
N GLN A 675 13.71 1.38 18.45
CA GLN A 675 12.63 0.71 19.17
C GLN A 675 13.07 -0.71 19.56
N LEU A 676 13.10 -0.97 20.86
CA LEU A 676 13.37 -2.30 21.42
C LEU A 676 12.19 -2.74 22.28
N THR A 677 11.45 -3.76 21.83
CA THR A 677 10.34 -4.34 22.58
C THR A 677 10.78 -5.63 23.25
N CYS A 678 10.61 -5.73 24.56
CA CYS A 678 10.96 -6.92 25.34
C CYS A 678 9.70 -7.62 25.85
N LYS A 679 9.59 -8.93 25.62
CA LYS A 679 8.50 -9.77 26.10
C LYS A 679 9.07 -10.98 26.84
N THR A 680 8.50 -11.27 28.00
CA THR A 680 8.86 -12.42 28.82
C THR A 680 7.63 -13.22 29.20
N GLY A 681 7.73 -14.54 29.16
CA GLY A 681 6.65 -15.47 29.47
C GLY A 681 5.76 -15.75 28.25
N PHE A 682 5.30 -17.00 28.15
CA PHE A 682 4.40 -17.47 27.09
C PHE A 682 2.92 -17.33 27.47
#